data_AF-A0A1B6CNK8-F1
#
_entry.id   AF-A0A1B6CNK8-F1
#
_cell.length_a   1.000
_cell.length_b   1.000
_cell.length_c   1.000
_cell.angle_alpha   90.00
_cell.angle_beta   90.00
_cell.angle_gamma   90.00
#
_symmetry.space_group_name_H-M   'P 1'
#
loop_
_entity.id
_entity.type
_entity.pdbx_description
1 polymer ?
#
loop_
_entity_poly.entity_id
_entity_poly.type
_entity_poly.pdbx_seq_one_letter_code
_entity_poly.pdbx_strand_id
1 'polypeptide(L)'
;ETILSAYARGQASVETKLIKGMMAAVGKSYNEIKNDLPKSIEVACHNSSESCTLSGPADDMEKYIEQLKKSGVFAKLVNVSNIAYHSRYIAPVGSKLLSYLQKVIPVPKTRSKRWVSSSVPESLCHTPLAAYSSPEYYTNNLLSSVLFEEACQKIPDEAVLIEIAPHGLLQAILKRSKKSCIHIPLTMRGNTDGVRFLLTAIGKMYLAGLQPDVAKIYPPIEFPVSCGTPSLETFVSWDHSEKWKSIISSGFRVDKGEKFIAIDLSDPKYAFLKEHKTNGRIILPASMYLILAWETLLGTNIEKASIRTIHFKDVRIFQTVELAARGITELYIMRQKGSGCFEICSKNTLIASGNIQFTQKWFAVPTKRATLFKEMDYSLKEIYTILETYGYEHSDDLKVIDQIQTSEKGLLGKVQWNGNWVVFLDALLKIHLFEETCSRQTLLLPNYIQSLYIRPIGSVKSINVNLFYDNITKVMTSNDIKIELIGVKHDYFNVSPPHKTGLKMDELWFIPHCNPGIMDLNYLGNICFQFLTEFSTKTVSENKINITVINLSKKGLNDEYLASYFEDYFKTLRNKSNITIGTPEDIYEITNENHAYLIITSNESELKKAKLLVEIKNASLILANLPIDSSLPTDLGVVFQQTFNTQNIFLLKKVTNLSDFDPVIVHLTSSDWQVKLIKALKSAEKSKHTVFLVVNDDTEEGIINFVKKTLEIYYSKYLRFFFVLDKNCPKFLHNCPFYQTQINLNLKVNIYKNGKWGSYRNLPFLDNVVPNFNKTEGPKKYLSLLRMYGIDVKYFGLNLKNFLVTEKLKNELGYLEYSGITKSGQKVMGMVRLNGTNTEIYPDNYFSWKIPPSWSFDDAATVLIPFTFAYYTLVITSKVVKNEQVLIHAGCTPLGQAAIALALHIGCKVYTTFNTKSQEIFIKKTFPQLTDSQLQNFETEKFD
;
A
#
# COMPACT_ATOMS: atom_id res chain seq x y z
N GLU A 1 19.88 -18.14 -67.60
CA GLU A 1 20.88 -17.10 -67.25
C GLU A 1 21.53 -17.41 -65.91
N THR A 2 20.90 -17.18 -64.75
CA THR A 2 21.52 -17.33 -63.41
C THR A 2 22.27 -18.66 -63.15
N ILE A 3 21.64 -19.81 -63.39
CA ILE A 3 22.27 -21.13 -63.15
C ILE A 3 23.50 -21.31 -64.04
N LEU A 4 23.38 -20.97 -65.32
CA LEU A 4 24.48 -21.05 -66.28
C LEU A 4 25.59 -20.04 -65.99
N SER A 5 25.27 -18.86 -65.45
CA SER A 5 26.28 -17.90 -65.00
C SER A 5 27.06 -18.43 -63.79
N ALA A 6 26.40 -19.08 -62.83
CA ALA A 6 27.07 -19.74 -61.71
C ALA A 6 27.97 -20.90 -62.19
N TYR A 7 27.47 -21.71 -63.12
CA TYR A 7 28.25 -22.77 -63.77
C TYR A 7 29.47 -22.21 -64.52
N ALA A 8 29.28 -21.19 -65.37
CA ALA A 8 30.36 -20.54 -66.12
C ALA A 8 31.43 -19.94 -65.21
N ARG A 9 31.04 -19.36 -64.05
CA ARG A 9 31.98 -18.89 -63.02
C ARG A 9 32.84 -20.01 -62.46
N GLY A 10 32.23 -21.14 -62.11
CA GLY A 10 32.96 -22.32 -61.63
C GLY A 10 33.87 -22.89 -62.71
N GLN A 11 33.33 -23.10 -63.91
CA GLN A 11 34.05 -23.66 -65.07
C GLN A 11 35.27 -22.79 -65.44
N ALA A 12 35.09 -21.48 -65.58
CA ALA A 12 36.20 -20.58 -65.89
C ALA A 12 37.29 -20.60 -64.80
N SER A 13 36.92 -20.79 -63.53
CA SER A 13 37.86 -20.86 -62.40
C SER A 13 38.65 -22.17 -62.39
N VAL A 14 38.04 -23.28 -62.80
CA VAL A 14 38.69 -24.61 -62.86
C VAL A 14 39.59 -24.74 -64.09
N GLU A 15 39.16 -24.24 -65.24
CA GLU A 15 39.90 -24.37 -66.49
C GLU A 15 41.05 -23.37 -66.66
N THR A 16 41.15 -22.37 -65.78
CA THR A 16 42.24 -21.41 -65.77
C THR A 16 43.29 -21.86 -64.78
N LYS A 17 44.57 -21.89 -65.19
CA LYS A 17 45.67 -22.24 -64.28
C LYS A 17 45.89 -21.09 -63.28
N LEU A 18 45.60 -21.35 -62.01
CA LEU A 18 45.76 -20.39 -60.90
C LEU A 18 46.82 -20.86 -59.91
N ILE A 19 47.30 -19.93 -59.09
CA ILE A 19 48.14 -20.27 -57.92
C ILE A 19 47.32 -21.08 -56.91
N LYS A 20 48.00 -21.83 -56.03
CA LYS A 20 47.37 -22.42 -54.85
C LYS A 20 47.02 -21.31 -53.87
N GLY A 21 45.75 -20.91 -53.85
CA GLY A 21 45.21 -19.85 -53.02
C GLY A 21 44.48 -20.36 -51.78
N MET A 22 44.31 -19.48 -50.79
CA MET A 22 43.57 -19.76 -49.56
C MET A 22 42.84 -18.50 -49.10
N MET A 23 41.72 -18.67 -48.39
CA MET A 23 41.00 -17.57 -47.75
C MET A 23 40.84 -17.82 -46.25
N ALA A 24 40.71 -16.75 -45.45
CA ALA A 24 40.55 -16.85 -44.01
C ALA A 24 39.60 -15.79 -43.46
N ALA A 25 38.68 -16.18 -42.58
CA ALA A 25 37.87 -15.23 -41.80
C ALA A 25 38.68 -14.75 -40.59
N VAL A 26 38.77 -13.44 -40.41
CA VAL A 26 39.55 -12.78 -39.35
C VAL A 26 38.63 -11.87 -38.51
N GLY A 27 38.84 -11.85 -37.20
CA GLY A 27 38.14 -11.00 -36.23
C GLY A 27 38.79 -9.62 -36.09
N LYS A 28 39.01 -8.96 -37.22
CA LYS A 28 39.40 -7.55 -37.33
C LYS A 28 38.61 -6.93 -38.48
N SER A 29 38.28 -5.66 -38.37
CA SER A 29 37.65 -4.89 -39.45
C SER A 29 38.62 -4.60 -40.59
N TYR A 30 38.07 -4.22 -41.75
CA TYR A 30 38.88 -3.74 -42.88
C TYR A 30 39.78 -2.56 -42.47
N ASN A 31 39.25 -1.61 -41.71
CA ASN A 31 39.99 -0.40 -41.32
C ASN A 31 41.14 -0.68 -40.37
N GLU A 32 41.02 -1.70 -39.51
CA GLU A 32 42.07 -2.10 -38.58
C GLU A 32 43.19 -2.89 -39.26
N ILE A 33 42.90 -3.66 -40.31
CA ILE A 33 43.88 -4.60 -40.89
C ILE A 33 44.55 -4.09 -42.17
N LYS A 34 43.92 -3.19 -42.93
CA LYS A 34 44.39 -2.79 -44.28
C LYS A 34 45.85 -2.31 -44.35
N ASN A 35 46.37 -1.72 -43.28
CA ASN A 35 47.73 -1.20 -43.21
C ASN A 35 48.77 -2.23 -42.69
N ASP A 36 48.30 -3.35 -42.12
CA ASP A 36 49.12 -4.37 -41.44
C ASP A 36 49.20 -5.70 -42.23
N LEU A 37 48.81 -5.68 -43.52
CA LEU A 37 48.79 -6.86 -44.38
C LEU A 37 50.14 -7.07 -45.11
N PRO A 38 50.60 -8.33 -45.26
CA PRO A 38 51.66 -8.66 -46.19
C PRO A 38 51.28 -8.23 -47.62
N LYS A 39 52.25 -7.80 -48.42
CA LYS A 39 52.02 -7.33 -49.80
C LYS A 39 51.34 -8.38 -50.72
N SER A 40 51.42 -9.67 -50.35
CA SER A 40 50.81 -10.80 -51.07
C SER A 40 49.38 -11.16 -50.61
N ILE A 41 48.84 -10.51 -49.57
CA ILE A 41 47.50 -10.81 -49.04
C ILE A 41 46.60 -9.58 -49.17
N GLU A 42 45.37 -9.80 -49.62
CA GLU A 42 44.36 -8.75 -49.79
C GLU A 42 43.11 -9.03 -48.95
N VAL A 43 42.34 -7.98 -48.65
CA VAL A 43 41.02 -8.13 -48.05
C VAL A 43 40.01 -8.42 -49.16
N ALA A 44 39.49 -9.65 -49.15
CA ALA A 44 38.51 -10.13 -50.10
C ALA A 44 37.06 -9.78 -49.71
N CYS A 45 36.73 -9.77 -48.42
CA CYS A 45 35.37 -9.44 -47.97
C CYS A 45 35.38 -8.54 -46.72
N HIS A 46 34.60 -7.47 -46.74
CA HIS A 46 34.31 -6.61 -45.60
C HIS A 46 33.02 -7.14 -44.95
N ASN A 47 33.11 -7.93 -43.88
CA ASN A 47 31.93 -8.64 -43.34
C ASN A 47 31.17 -7.81 -42.30
N SER A 48 31.89 -7.14 -41.40
CA SER A 48 31.32 -6.29 -40.34
C SER A 48 32.40 -5.37 -39.77
N SER A 49 31.99 -4.44 -38.90
CA SER A 49 32.88 -3.52 -38.17
C SER A 49 33.92 -4.20 -37.27
N GLU A 50 33.87 -5.52 -37.13
CA GLU A 50 34.80 -6.33 -36.32
C GLU A 50 35.32 -7.57 -37.08
N SER A 51 35.00 -7.72 -38.38
CA SER A 51 35.41 -8.92 -39.13
C SER A 51 35.55 -8.70 -40.63
N CYS A 52 36.59 -9.30 -41.21
CA CYS A 52 36.84 -9.35 -42.64
C CYS A 52 37.32 -10.75 -43.09
N THR A 53 37.36 -10.99 -44.40
CA THR A 53 37.93 -12.19 -44.99
C THR A 53 39.15 -11.83 -45.82
N LEU A 54 40.28 -12.47 -45.53
CA LEU A 54 41.54 -12.31 -46.26
C LEU A 54 41.67 -13.36 -47.37
N SER A 55 42.41 -13.03 -48.43
CA SER A 55 42.63 -13.88 -49.59
C SER A 55 44.05 -13.69 -50.15
N GLY A 56 44.74 -14.79 -50.47
CA GLY A 56 46.11 -14.75 -50.96
C GLY A 56 46.69 -16.15 -51.24
N PRO A 57 48.00 -16.26 -51.53
CA PRO A 57 48.70 -17.54 -51.70
C PRO A 57 48.62 -18.40 -50.43
N ALA A 58 48.45 -19.71 -50.58
CA ALA A 58 48.22 -20.62 -49.45
C ALA A 58 49.33 -20.57 -48.39
N ASP A 59 50.59 -20.62 -48.81
CA ASP A 59 51.73 -20.66 -47.89
C ASP A 59 51.89 -19.35 -47.09
N ASP A 60 51.61 -18.20 -47.73
CA ASP A 60 51.66 -16.89 -47.08
C ASP A 60 50.48 -16.69 -46.12
N MET A 61 49.29 -17.16 -46.52
CA MET A 61 48.08 -17.14 -45.70
C MET A 61 48.25 -17.99 -44.44
N GLU A 62 48.78 -19.21 -44.55
CA GLU A 62 49.03 -20.09 -43.40
C GLU A 62 49.96 -19.44 -42.37
N LYS A 63 51.10 -18.90 -42.83
CA LYS A 63 52.05 -18.18 -41.96
C LYS A 63 51.43 -16.98 -41.27
N TYR A 64 50.70 -16.15 -42.01
CA TYR A 64 50.09 -14.93 -41.45
C TYR A 64 48.93 -15.24 -40.51
N ILE A 65 48.11 -16.26 -40.79
CA ILE A 65 47.03 -16.69 -39.89
C ILE A 65 47.59 -17.26 -38.59
N GLU A 66 48.70 -18.00 -38.62
CA GLU A 66 49.38 -18.44 -37.39
C GLU A 66 49.91 -17.25 -36.57
N GLN A 67 50.48 -16.24 -37.22
CA GLN A 67 50.92 -15.01 -36.56
C GLN A 67 49.75 -14.27 -35.88
N LEU A 68 48.60 -14.14 -36.57
CA LEU A 68 47.39 -13.52 -36.00
C LEU A 68 46.83 -14.32 -34.82
N LYS A 69 46.84 -15.65 -34.88
CA LYS A 69 46.42 -16.50 -33.76
C LYS A 69 47.34 -16.32 -32.54
N LYS A 70 48.66 -16.20 -32.75
CA LYS A 70 49.64 -15.95 -31.67
C LYS A 70 49.43 -14.60 -30.98
N SER A 71 48.91 -13.60 -31.70
CA SER A 71 48.57 -12.29 -31.14
C SER A 71 47.15 -12.22 -30.54
N GLY A 72 46.46 -13.36 -30.39
CA GLY A 72 45.13 -13.44 -29.77
C GLY A 72 43.97 -13.03 -30.67
N VAL A 73 44.20 -12.84 -31.98
CA VAL A 73 43.17 -12.48 -32.95
C VAL A 73 42.46 -13.73 -33.47
N PHE A 74 41.13 -13.72 -33.54
CA PHE A 74 40.37 -14.79 -34.19
C PHE A 74 40.74 -14.87 -35.67
N ALA A 75 41.22 -16.02 -36.13
CA ALA A 75 41.50 -16.26 -37.54
C ALA A 75 41.26 -17.73 -37.90
N LYS A 76 40.42 -17.99 -38.90
CA LYS A 76 40.03 -19.33 -39.33
C LYS A 76 40.12 -19.48 -40.86
N LEU A 77 40.91 -20.44 -41.32
CA LEU A 77 40.99 -20.80 -42.74
C LEU A 77 39.64 -21.33 -43.25
N VAL A 78 39.30 -20.97 -44.48
CA VAL A 78 38.06 -21.34 -45.15
C VAL A 78 38.40 -22.21 -46.35
N ASN A 79 37.67 -23.32 -46.53
CA ASN A 79 37.86 -24.18 -47.70
C ASN A 79 37.33 -23.49 -48.95
N VAL A 80 38.23 -23.16 -49.87
CA VAL A 80 37.96 -22.43 -51.12
C VAL A 80 38.51 -23.15 -52.35
N SER A 81 38.61 -24.48 -52.30
CA SER A 81 39.11 -25.32 -53.41
C SER A 81 40.45 -24.86 -53.98
N ASN A 82 41.36 -24.41 -53.11
CA ASN A 82 42.68 -23.85 -53.45
C ASN A 82 42.65 -22.58 -54.33
N ILE A 83 41.58 -21.78 -54.29
CA ILE A 83 41.43 -20.56 -55.08
C ILE A 83 41.33 -19.33 -54.18
N ALA A 84 42.13 -18.30 -54.47
CA ALA A 84 42.10 -17.00 -53.78
C ALA A 84 41.06 -16.06 -54.42
N TYR A 85 39.78 -16.28 -54.12
CA TYR A 85 38.69 -15.46 -54.66
C TYR A 85 38.77 -13.99 -54.19
N HIS A 86 38.22 -13.08 -55.00
CA HIS A 86 38.14 -11.63 -54.70
C HIS A 86 39.51 -10.99 -54.42
N SER A 87 40.55 -11.44 -55.13
CA SER A 87 41.91 -10.93 -55.04
C SER A 87 42.51 -10.77 -56.43
N ARG A 88 43.66 -10.09 -56.53
CA ARG A 88 44.42 -9.99 -57.79
C ARG A 88 44.73 -11.34 -58.44
N TYR A 89 44.80 -12.42 -57.66
CA TYR A 89 45.15 -13.75 -58.14
C TYR A 89 44.05 -14.42 -58.96
N ILE A 90 42.81 -13.95 -58.87
CA ILE A 90 41.69 -14.44 -59.69
C ILE A 90 41.55 -13.70 -61.04
N ALA A 91 42.33 -12.63 -61.25
CA ALA A 91 42.31 -11.81 -62.46
C ALA A 91 42.46 -12.61 -63.78
N PRO A 92 43.30 -13.66 -63.89
CA PRO A 92 43.43 -14.44 -65.11
C PRO A 92 42.13 -15.13 -65.55
N VAL A 93 41.18 -15.37 -64.64
CA VAL A 93 39.87 -15.95 -64.93
C VAL A 93 38.96 -14.96 -65.67
N GLY A 94 39.19 -13.64 -65.50
CA GLY A 94 38.27 -12.59 -65.91
C GLY A 94 37.91 -12.60 -67.40
N SER A 95 38.91 -12.70 -68.28
CA SER A 95 38.67 -12.67 -69.75
C SER A 95 37.89 -13.88 -70.23
N LYS A 96 38.24 -15.07 -69.72
CA LYS A 96 37.56 -16.33 -70.05
C LYS A 96 36.13 -16.34 -69.53
N LEU A 97 35.93 -15.92 -68.28
CA LEU A 97 34.61 -15.79 -67.67
C LEU A 97 33.73 -14.79 -68.44
N LEU A 98 34.27 -13.64 -68.81
CA LEU A 98 33.52 -12.62 -69.56
C LEU A 98 33.03 -13.20 -70.90
N SER A 99 33.88 -13.94 -71.62
CA SER A 99 33.51 -14.59 -72.89
C SER A 99 32.37 -15.61 -72.73
N TYR A 100 32.34 -16.34 -71.61
CA TYR A 100 31.27 -17.28 -71.30
C TYR A 100 29.98 -16.56 -70.92
N LEU A 101 30.08 -15.54 -70.08
CA LEU A 101 28.94 -14.76 -69.63
C LEU A 101 28.30 -13.95 -70.76
N GLN A 102 29.06 -13.46 -71.73
CA GLN A 102 28.51 -12.80 -72.93
C GLN A 102 27.63 -13.74 -73.77
N LYS A 103 27.97 -15.04 -73.80
CA LYS A 103 27.11 -16.06 -74.45
C LYS A 103 25.88 -16.39 -73.60
N VAL A 104 26.03 -16.40 -72.27
CA VAL A 104 24.94 -16.75 -71.34
C VAL A 104 23.94 -15.60 -71.14
N ILE A 105 24.40 -14.35 -71.19
CA ILE A 105 23.61 -13.12 -70.98
C ILE A 105 23.80 -12.22 -72.22
N PRO A 106 23.13 -12.55 -73.34
CA PRO A 106 23.28 -11.78 -74.57
C PRO A 106 22.68 -10.38 -74.49
N VAL A 107 21.65 -10.19 -73.65
CA VAL A 107 20.97 -8.89 -73.44
C VAL A 107 20.88 -8.59 -71.94
N PRO A 108 21.75 -7.72 -71.40
CA PRO A 108 21.74 -7.35 -69.99
C PRO A 108 20.44 -6.64 -69.56
N LYS A 109 19.87 -7.05 -68.42
CA LYS A 109 18.70 -6.43 -67.81
C LYS A 109 19.12 -5.34 -66.81
N THR A 110 18.29 -4.31 -66.64
CA THR A 110 18.55 -3.22 -65.68
C THR A 110 18.37 -3.69 -64.22
N ARG A 111 19.25 -3.22 -63.33
CA ARG A 111 19.16 -3.46 -61.89
C ARG A 111 18.20 -2.43 -61.28
N SER A 112 17.31 -2.88 -60.39
CA SER A 112 16.45 -1.96 -59.65
C SER A 112 17.19 -1.33 -58.45
N LYS A 113 16.73 -0.16 -57.98
CA LYS A 113 17.27 0.51 -56.78
C LYS A 113 17.16 -0.34 -55.49
N ARG A 114 16.31 -1.38 -55.47
CA ARG A 114 16.17 -2.32 -54.34
C ARG A 114 17.38 -3.27 -54.20
N TRP A 115 18.17 -3.42 -55.25
CA TRP A 115 19.36 -4.28 -55.22
C TRP A 115 20.61 -3.47 -54.89
N VAL A 116 20.98 -3.46 -53.62
CA VAL A 116 22.25 -2.89 -53.16
C VAL A 116 23.40 -3.80 -53.61
N SER A 117 24.36 -3.25 -54.37
CA SER A 117 25.53 -4.00 -54.85
C SER A 117 26.56 -4.15 -53.73
N SER A 118 27.09 -5.36 -53.54
CA SER A 118 28.24 -5.59 -52.66
C SER A 118 29.56 -5.74 -53.43
N SER A 119 29.58 -5.59 -54.75
CA SER A 119 30.82 -5.72 -55.55
C SER A 119 31.18 -4.47 -56.35
N VAL A 120 30.40 -3.40 -56.21
CA VAL A 120 30.70 -2.10 -56.82
C VAL A 120 30.57 -1.06 -55.71
N PRO A 121 31.60 -0.23 -55.46
CA PRO A 121 31.53 0.85 -54.48
C PRO A 121 30.37 1.80 -54.74
N GLU A 122 29.81 2.38 -53.68
CA GLU A 122 28.65 3.29 -53.79
C GLU A 122 28.95 4.49 -54.71
N SER A 123 30.17 5.00 -54.72
CA SER A 123 30.60 6.09 -55.62
C SER A 123 30.44 5.78 -57.11
N LEU A 124 30.43 4.50 -57.49
CA LEU A 124 30.32 4.04 -58.87
C LEU A 124 28.92 3.51 -59.21
N CYS A 125 27.92 3.68 -58.33
CA CYS A 125 26.58 3.12 -58.52
C CYS A 125 25.83 3.69 -59.75
N HIS A 126 26.22 4.87 -60.24
CA HIS A 126 25.66 5.53 -61.42
C HIS A 126 26.28 5.05 -62.75
N THR A 127 27.35 4.25 -62.69
CA THR A 127 28.04 3.78 -63.89
C THR A 127 27.23 2.71 -64.63
N PRO A 128 27.41 2.54 -65.96
CA PRO A 128 26.79 1.45 -66.72
C PRO A 128 27.09 0.06 -66.13
N LEU A 129 28.28 -0.13 -65.55
CA LEU A 129 28.67 -1.36 -64.85
C LEU A 129 27.71 -1.68 -63.69
N ALA A 130 27.30 -0.69 -62.91
CA ALA A 130 26.38 -0.87 -61.79
C ALA A 130 24.90 -0.81 -62.21
N ALA A 131 24.56 -0.20 -63.34
CA ALA A 131 23.18 -0.05 -63.78
C ALA A 131 22.58 -1.36 -64.31
N TYR A 132 23.39 -2.27 -64.85
CA TYR A 132 22.93 -3.49 -65.51
C TYR A 132 23.43 -4.76 -64.81
N SER A 133 22.60 -5.82 -64.86
CA SER A 133 22.98 -7.19 -64.52
C SER A 133 23.69 -7.82 -65.71
N SER A 134 24.88 -7.29 -66.05
CA SER A 134 25.61 -7.62 -67.27
C SER A 134 26.73 -8.66 -67.06
N PRO A 135 27.25 -9.27 -68.13
CA PRO A 135 28.48 -10.07 -68.07
C PRO A 135 29.64 -9.37 -67.36
N GLU A 136 29.82 -8.08 -67.62
CA GLU A 136 30.86 -7.23 -67.02
C GLU A 136 30.64 -7.09 -65.51
N TYR A 137 29.40 -6.88 -65.07
CA TYR A 137 29.06 -6.80 -63.64
C TYR A 137 29.40 -8.10 -62.90
N TYR A 138 29.01 -9.25 -63.44
CA TYR A 138 29.29 -10.55 -62.81
C TYR A 138 30.76 -10.94 -62.87
N THR A 139 31.49 -10.52 -63.91
CA THR A 139 32.94 -10.67 -63.98
C THR A 139 33.60 -9.81 -62.92
N ASN A 140 33.21 -8.54 -62.80
CA ASN A 140 33.66 -7.64 -61.74
C ASN A 140 33.35 -8.21 -60.33
N ASN A 141 32.17 -8.82 -60.14
CA ASN A 141 31.82 -9.44 -58.87
C ASN A 141 32.80 -10.54 -58.42
N LEU A 142 33.39 -11.30 -59.34
CA LEU A 142 34.39 -12.31 -59.00
C LEU A 142 35.77 -11.69 -58.69
N LEU A 143 36.10 -10.59 -59.38
CA LEU A 143 37.42 -9.96 -59.33
C LEU A 143 37.58 -8.97 -58.18
N SER A 144 36.50 -8.29 -57.79
CA SER A 144 36.52 -7.25 -56.75
C SER A 144 36.17 -7.78 -55.37
N SER A 145 36.62 -7.05 -54.33
CA SER A 145 36.25 -7.31 -52.93
C SER A 145 34.74 -7.19 -52.70
N VAL A 146 34.24 -7.98 -51.75
CA VAL A 146 32.83 -7.98 -51.32
C VAL A 146 32.63 -6.98 -50.18
N LEU A 147 31.95 -5.87 -50.48
CA LEU A 147 31.59 -4.76 -49.60
C LEU A 147 30.28 -5.07 -48.84
N PHE A 148 30.30 -6.07 -47.95
CA PHE A 148 29.09 -6.55 -47.27
C PHE A 148 28.69 -5.68 -46.08
N GLU A 149 29.66 -5.16 -45.31
CA GLU A 149 29.44 -4.22 -44.21
C GLU A 149 28.75 -2.94 -44.72
N GLU A 150 29.27 -2.37 -45.81
CA GLU A 150 28.73 -1.16 -46.43
C GLU A 150 27.31 -1.38 -46.95
N ALA A 151 27.03 -2.55 -47.52
CA ALA A 151 25.67 -2.93 -47.92
C ALA A 151 24.73 -3.08 -46.70
N CYS A 152 25.22 -3.65 -45.59
CA CYS A 152 24.43 -3.83 -44.37
C CYS A 152 24.05 -2.50 -43.69
N GLN A 153 24.85 -1.44 -43.83
CA GLN A 153 24.53 -0.12 -43.28
C GLN A 153 23.23 0.48 -43.87
N LYS A 154 22.84 0.09 -45.09
CA LYS A 154 21.60 0.55 -45.74
C LYS A 154 20.33 -0.14 -45.23
N ILE A 155 20.47 -1.17 -44.38
CA ILE A 155 19.35 -1.93 -43.82
C ILE A 155 18.69 -1.13 -42.68
N PRO A 156 17.36 -0.91 -42.68
CA PRO A 156 16.65 -0.29 -41.56
C PRO A 156 16.67 -1.14 -40.29
N ASP A 157 16.60 -0.51 -39.12
CA ASP A 157 16.78 -1.19 -37.83
C ASP A 157 15.62 -2.12 -37.43
N GLU A 158 14.41 -1.91 -37.97
CA GLU A 158 13.22 -2.75 -37.75
C GLU A 158 13.00 -3.81 -38.85
N ALA A 159 13.98 -3.99 -39.74
CA ALA A 159 13.82 -4.91 -40.87
C ALA A 159 13.80 -6.40 -40.45
N VAL A 160 13.14 -7.21 -41.27
CA VAL A 160 13.21 -8.68 -41.22
C VAL A 160 14.25 -9.15 -42.24
N LEU A 161 15.31 -9.79 -41.77
CA LEU A 161 16.45 -10.23 -42.57
C LEU A 161 16.36 -11.73 -42.83
N ILE A 162 16.09 -12.08 -44.09
CA ILE A 162 15.92 -13.45 -44.56
C ILE A 162 17.20 -13.90 -45.25
N GLU A 163 17.88 -14.88 -44.67
CA GLU A 163 19.10 -15.43 -45.27
C GLU A 163 18.77 -16.58 -46.23
N ILE A 164 18.88 -16.29 -47.53
CA ILE A 164 18.68 -17.24 -48.62
C ILE A 164 20.02 -17.92 -48.94
N ALA A 165 20.32 -18.98 -48.20
CA ALA A 165 21.52 -19.78 -48.35
C ALA A 165 21.24 -21.25 -47.99
N PRO A 166 22.07 -22.22 -48.45
CA PRO A 166 21.99 -23.63 -48.04
C PRO A 166 22.49 -23.88 -46.61
N HIS A 167 22.96 -22.83 -45.94
CA HIS A 167 23.25 -22.79 -44.51
C HIS A 167 23.30 -21.32 -44.06
N GLY A 168 22.72 -21.01 -42.88
CA GLY A 168 22.79 -19.69 -42.25
C GLY A 168 24.18 -19.26 -41.78
N LEU A 169 25.14 -19.13 -42.70
CA LEU A 169 26.53 -18.77 -42.40
C LEU A 169 26.65 -17.30 -41.98
N LEU A 170 25.83 -16.41 -42.55
CA LEU A 170 25.86 -14.97 -42.29
C LEU A 170 25.09 -14.58 -41.04
N GLN A 171 24.32 -15.48 -40.42
CA GLN A 171 23.55 -15.22 -39.20
C GLN A 171 24.37 -14.56 -38.10
N ALA A 172 25.59 -15.04 -37.84
CA ALA A 172 26.44 -14.49 -36.79
C ALA A 172 26.91 -13.06 -37.12
N ILE A 173 27.16 -12.78 -38.39
CA ILE A 173 27.60 -11.47 -38.89
C ILE A 173 26.42 -10.48 -38.85
N LEU A 174 25.27 -10.87 -39.43
CA LEU A 174 24.06 -10.05 -39.47
C LEU A 174 23.56 -9.69 -38.07
N LYS A 175 23.53 -10.64 -37.13
CA LYS A 175 23.12 -10.39 -35.73
C LYS A 175 24.02 -9.39 -35.01
N ARG A 176 25.31 -9.34 -35.34
CA ARG A 176 26.25 -8.38 -34.77
C ARG A 176 26.08 -7.01 -35.43
N SER A 177 26.00 -6.96 -36.75
CA SER A 177 25.87 -5.73 -37.53
C SER A 177 24.51 -5.03 -37.37
N LYS A 178 23.43 -5.78 -37.16
CA LYS A 178 22.05 -5.28 -37.06
C LYS A 178 21.27 -6.00 -35.94
N LYS A 179 21.54 -5.62 -34.69
CA LYS A 179 21.02 -6.29 -33.48
C LYS A 179 19.49 -6.19 -33.32
N SER A 180 18.90 -5.07 -33.72
CA SER A 180 17.46 -4.78 -33.58
C SER A 180 16.59 -5.52 -34.60
N CYS A 181 17.17 -5.96 -35.72
CA CYS A 181 16.45 -6.65 -36.77
C CYS A 181 16.07 -8.08 -36.39
N ILE A 182 15.03 -8.63 -37.01
CA ILE A 182 14.65 -10.04 -36.88
C ILE A 182 15.42 -10.86 -37.92
N HIS A 183 16.17 -11.88 -37.49
CA HIS A 183 17.03 -12.69 -38.35
C HIS A 183 16.44 -14.09 -38.58
N ILE A 184 16.19 -14.43 -39.85
CA ILE A 184 15.51 -15.68 -40.23
C ILE A 184 16.38 -16.44 -41.26
N PRO A 185 17.07 -17.52 -40.86
CA PRO A 185 17.72 -18.42 -41.81
C PRO A 185 16.70 -19.36 -42.45
N LEU A 186 16.82 -19.61 -43.76
CA LEU A 186 15.93 -20.55 -44.46
C LEU A 186 16.35 -22.01 -44.35
N THR A 187 17.64 -22.28 -44.14
CA THR A 187 18.17 -23.64 -44.03
C THR A 187 19.33 -23.73 -43.03
N MET A 188 19.62 -24.93 -42.56
CA MET A 188 20.70 -25.22 -41.63
C MET A 188 21.40 -26.53 -41.99
N ARG A 189 22.71 -26.48 -42.24
CA ARG A 189 23.54 -27.65 -42.48
C ARG A 189 23.50 -28.59 -41.28
N GLY A 190 23.34 -29.88 -41.52
CA GLY A 190 23.27 -30.91 -40.47
C GLY A 190 21.90 -31.06 -39.82
N ASN A 191 20.89 -30.30 -40.25
CA ASN A 191 19.50 -30.55 -39.83
C ASN A 191 18.95 -31.81 -40.51
N THR A 192 18.32 -32.68 -39.73
CA THR A 192 17.71 -33.94 -40.19
C THR A 192 16.46 -33.72 -41.04
N ASP A 193 15.76 -32.58 -40.86
CA ASP A 193 14.55 -32.23 -41.61
C ASP A 193 14.59 -30.77 -42.10
N GLY A 194 15.08 -30.61 -43.33
CA GLY A 194 15.17 -29.30 -43.98
C GLY A 194 13.82 -28.67 -44.32
N VAL A 195 12.80 -29.49 -44.61
CA VAL A 195 11.46 -29.01 -44.98
C VAL A 195 10.79 -28.40 -43.75
N ARG A 196 10.82 -29.11 -42.61
CA ARG A 196 10.29 -28.58 -41.35
C ARG A 196 11.02 -27.31 -40.91
N PHE A 197 12.33 -27.24 -41.11
CA PHE A 197 13.10 -26.03 -40.80
C PHE A 197 12.64 -24.84 -41.64
N LEU A 198 12.42 -25.04 -42.95
CA LEU A 198 11.89 -24.01 -43.83
C LEU A 198 10.48 -23.56 -43.43
N LEU A 199 9.57 -24.49 -43.12
CA LEU A 199 8.22 -24.17 -42.63
C LEU A 199 8.27 -23.40 -41.30
N THR A 200 9.19 -23.75 -40.42
CA THR A 200 9.44 -23.01 -39.17
C THR A 200 9.93 -21.59 -39.46
N ALA A 201 10.79 -21.41 -40.46
CA ALA A 201 11.24 -20.08 -40.89
C ALA A 201 10.07 -19.24 -41.45
N ILE A 202 9.16 -19.84 -42.23
CA ILE A 202 7.94 -19.17 -42.72
C ILE A 202 7.02 -18.80 -41.53
N GLY A 203 6.86 -19.67 -40.55
CA GLY A 203 6.12 -19.35 -39.32
C GLY A 203 6.74 -18.18 -38.55
N LYS A 204 8.09 -18.12 -38.47
CA LYS A 204 8.80 -16.97 -37.88
C LYS A 204 8.59 -15.68 -38.67
N MET A 205 8.48 -15.75 -40.00
CA MET A 205 8.12 -14.58 -40.82
C MET A 205 6.73 -14.07 -40.48
N TYR A 206 5.75 -14.96 -40.30
CA TYR A 206 4.40 -14.58 -39.88
C TYR A 206 4.38 -13.93 -38.49
N LEU A 207 5.09 -14.51 -37.52
CA LEU A 207 5.24 -13.93 -36.17
C LEU A 207 5.97 -12.58 -36.18
N ALA A 208 6.83 -12.34 -37.16
CA ALA A 208 7.50 -11.07 -37.38
C ALA A 208 6.60 -10.00 -38.04
N GLY A 209 5.33 -10.32 -38.34
CA GLY A 209 4.36 -9.42 -38.96
C GLY A 209 4.29 -9.49 -40.49
N LEU A 210 5.08 -10.37 -41.13
CA LEU A 210 4.95 -10.63 -42.57
C LEU A 210 3.71 -11.48 -42.86
N GLN A 211 3.22 -11.44 -44.10
CA GLN A 211 2.03 -12.19 -44.52
C GLN A 211 2.42 -13.22 -45.62
N PRO A 212 3.14 -14.29 -45.27
CA PRO A 212 3.48 -15.33 -46.23
C PRO A 212 2.22 -16.03 -46.74
N ASP A 213 2.10 -16.16 -48.06
CA ASP A 213 1.01 -16.89 -48.71
C ASP A 213 1.28 -18.40 -48.67
N VAL A 214 0.94 -19.01 -47.54
CA VAL A 214 1.16 -20.44 -47.28
C VAL A 214 0.29 -21.31 -48.22
N ALA A 215 -0.79 -20.79 -48.80
CA ALA A 215 -1.60 -21.57 -49.73
C ALA A 215 -0.84 -21.96 -51.01
N LYS A 216 0.21 -21.21 -51.39
CA LYS A 216 1.05 -21.50 -52.56
C LYS A 216 2.04 -22.65 -52.38
N ILE A 217 2.26 -23.13 -51.15
CA ILE A 217 3.26 -24.18 -50.88
C ILE A 217 2.68 -25.60 -50.90
N TYR A 218 1.37 -25.75 -51.03
CA TYR A 218 0.68 -27.04 -51.19
C TYR A 218 -0.33 -26.97 -52.34
N PRO A 219 -0.83 -28.12 -52.83
CA PRO A 219 -1.81 -28.13 -53.92
C PRO A 219 -3.07 -27.30 -53.60
N PRO A 220 -3.66 -26.59 -54.58
CA PRO A 220 -4.83 -25.77 -54.34
C PRO A 220 -5.99 -26.61 -53.78
N ILE A 221 -6.68 -26.07 -52.77
CA ILE A 221 -7.86 -26.71 -52.17
C ILE A 221 -9.07 -26.46 -53.06
N GLU A 222 -9.86 -27.51 -53.29
CA GLU A 222 -11.15 -27.41 -53.98
C GLU A 222 -12.23 -26.93 -53.00
N PHE A 223 -12.94 -25.87 -53.37
CA PHE A 223 -14.08 -25.34 -52.62
C PHE A 223 -15.40 -25.67 -53.34
N PRO A 224 -16.51 -25.91 -52.62
CA PRO A 224 -16.70 -25.78 -51.17
C PRO A 224 -16.08 -26.94 -50.37
N VAL A 225 -15.77 -26.68 -49.10
CA VAL A 225 -15.25 -27.72 -48.18
C VAL A 225 -16.31 -28.79 -47.85
N SER A 226 -15.86 -29.96 -47.40
CA SER A 226 -16.74 -31.07 -46.99
C SER A 226 -17.66 -30.68 -45.82
N CYS A 227 -18.88 -31.22 -45.79
CA CYS A 227 -19.88 -30.99 -44.72
C CYS A 227 -19.39 -31.36 -43.31
N GLY A 228 -18.40 -32.25 -43.18
CA GLY A 228 -17.79 -32.62 -41.89
C GLY A 228 -16.68 -31.68 -41.40
N THR A 229 -16.43 -30.58 -42.11
CA THR A 229 -15.37 -29.63 -41.75
C THR A 229 -15.75 -28.87 -40.47
N PRO A 230 -14.90 -28.88 -39.42
CA PRO A 230 -15.21 -28.20 -38.15
C PRO A 230 -15.50 -26.71 -38.33
N SER A 231 -16.46 -26.20 -37.55
CA SER A 231 -16.73 -24.76 -37.48
C SER A 231 -15.53 -24.01 -36.91
N LEU A 232 -15.22 -22.84 -37.47
CA LEU A 232 -14.18 -21.94 -36.96
C LEU A 232 -14.66 -21.11 -35.76
N GLU A 233 -15.97 -21.00 -35.54
CA GLU A 233 -16.56 -20.14 -34.50
C GLU A 233 -16.01 -20.46 -33.11
N THR A 234 -15.87 -21.74 -32.77
CA THR A 234 -15.39 -22.17 -31.44
C THR A 234 -13.90 -21.91 -31.19
N PHE A 235 -13.13 -21.61 -32.23
CA PHE A 235 -11.69 -21.36 -32.14
C PHE A 235 -11.34 -19.87 -32.10
N VAL A 236 -12.30 -18.98 -32.35
CA VAL A 236 -12.11 -17.54 -32.26
C VAL A 236 -12.59 -17.07 -30.89
N SER A 237 -11.69 -16.44 -30.13
CA SER A 237 -12.02 -15.83 -28.84
C SER A 237 -11.62 -14.36 -28.85
N TRP A 238 -12.41 -13.56 -28.14
CA TRP A 238 -12.17 -12.15 -27.92
C TRP A 238 -11.87 -11.93 -26.44
N ASP A 239 -11.20 -10.83 -26.12
CA ASP A 239 -11.03 -10.41 -24.73
C ASP A 239 -12.37 -9.89 -24.17
N HIS A 240 -13.08 -10.74 -23.43
CA HIS A 240 -14.32 -10.41 -22.74
C HIS A 240 -14.09 -9.99 -21.27
N SER A 241 -12.88 -9.55 -20.91
CA SER A 241 -12.58 -9.07 -19.55
C SER A 241 -13.40 -7.83 -19.16
N GLU A 242 -13.67 -6.95 -20.13
CA GLU A 242 -14.52 -5.78 -19.94
C GLU A 242 -16.01 -6.17 -19.99
N LYS A 243 -16.73 -5.91 -18.89
CA LYS A 243 -18.17 -6.20 -18.78
C LYS A 243 -18.99 -4.92 -18.98
N TRP A 244 -19.84 -4.94 -19.99
CA TRP A 244 -20.78 -3.86 -20.28
C TRP A 244 -22.09 -4.10 -19.52
N LYS A 245 -22.69 -3.03 -18.97
CA LYS A 245 -23.97 -3.13 -18.23
C LYS A 245 -25.11 -3.51 -19.18
N SER A 246 -25.87 -4.55 -18.83
CA SER A 246 -27.13 -4.89 -19.50
C SER A 246 -28.23 -3.92 -19.06
N ILE A 247 -29.00 -3.38 -20.01
CA ILE A 247 -30.13 -2.48 -19.74
C ILE A 247 -31.30 -3.32 -19.24
N ILE A 248 -31.28 -3.73 -17.97
CA ILE A 248 -32.41 -4.40 -17.34
C ILE A 248 -32.61 -3.78 -15.95
N SER A 249 -33.78 -3.14 -15.75
CA SER A 249 -34.43 -2.72 -14.49
C SER A 249 -34.50 -1.23 -14.05
N SER A 250 -33.92 -0.25 -14.76
CA SER A 250 -34.08 1.18 -14.38
C SER A 250 -34.87 2.05 -15.37
N GLY A 251 -35.37 1.48 -16.47
CA GLY A 251 -35.92 2.24 -17.60
C GLY A 251 -37.44 2.42 -17.67
N PHE A 252 -38.23 1.82 -16.77
CA PHE A 252 -39.70 1.83 -16.90
C PHE A 252 -40.40 2.39 -15.66
N ARG A 253 -40.26 3.71 -15.44
CA ARG A 253 -41.19 4.67 -14.80
C ARG A 253 -40.39 5.81 -14.17
N VAL A 254 -40.33 6.96 -14.86
CA VAL A 254 -39.97 8.23 -14.21
C VAL A 254 -41.27 8.82 -13.71
N ASP A 255 -41.76 8.34 -12.57
CA ASP A 255 -42.90 8.96 -11.92
C ASP A 255 -42.43 10.28 -11.30
N LYS A 256 -43.12 11.41 -11.58
CA LYS A 256 -42.63 12.79 -11.30
C LYS A 256 -42.42 13.10 -9.79
N GLY A 257 -42.65 12.15 -8.90
CA GLY A 257 -42.46 12.29 -7.45
C GLY A 257 -41.43 11.31 -6.87
N GLU A 258 -40.91 10.36 -7.63
CA GLU A 258 -39.92 9.38 -7.16
C GLU A 258 -38.68 9.39 -8.06
N LYS A 259 -37.50 9.18 -7.46
CA LYS A 259 -36.24 9.15 -8.20
C LYS A 259 -35.29 8.14 -7.55
N PHE A 260 -34.82 7.20 -8.35
CA PHE A 260 -33.69 6.36 -8.02
C PHE A 260 -32.38 7.10 -8.30
N ILE A 261 -31.45 7.07 -7.35
CA ILE A 261 -30.17 7.78 -7.41
C ILE A 261 -29.05 6.76 -7.17
N ALA A 262 -28.26 6.52 -8.20
CA ALA A 262 -27.03 5.74 -8.12
C ALA A 262 -25.84 6.70 -7.99
N ILE A 263 -25.21 6.73 -6.82
CA ILE A 263 -24.00 7.52 -6.58
C ILE A 263 -22.79 6.62 -6.86
N ASP A 264 -22.06 6.94 -7.93
CA ASP A 264 -20.79 6.31 -8.29
C ASP A 264 -19.68 7.35 -8.20
N LEU A 265 -18.66 7.11 -7.37
CA LEU A 265 -17.56 8.06 -7.17
C LEU A 265 -16.61 8.16 -8.38
N SER A 266 -16.75 7.28 -9.37
CA SER A 266 -16.07 7.42 -10.67
C SER A 266 -16.77 8.40 -11.63
N ASP A 267 -18.04 8.72 -11.38
CA ASP A 267 -18.78 9.73 -12.15
C ASP A 267 -18.27 11.14 -11.79
N PRO A 268 -17.85 11.96 -12.77
CA PRO A 268 -17.46 13.35 -12.54
C PRO A 268 -18.46 14.18 -11.72
N LYS A 269 -19.76 13.88 -11.79
CA LYS A 269 -20.81 14.54 -11.01
C LYS A 269 -20.63 14.34 -9.49
N TYR A 270 -20.18 13.15 -9.08
CA TYR A 270 -20.08 12.74 -7.67
C TYR A 270 -18.64 12.61 -7.18
N ALA A 271 -17.65 12.73 -8.06
CA ALA A 271 -16.23 12.55 -7.75
C ALA A 271 -15.73 13.39 -6.56
N PHE A 272 -16.22 14.63 -6.40
CA PHE A 272 -15.84 15.51 -5.29
C PHE A 272 -16.22 14.95 -3.90
N LEU A 273 -17.25 14.08 -3.83
CA LEU A 273 -17.67 13.45 -2.57
C LEU A 273 -16.61 12.51 -2.02
N LYS A 274 -15.70 11.99 -2.85
CA LYS A 274 -14.59 11.13 -2.42
C LYS A 274 -13.72 11.79 -1.35
N GLU A 275 -13.61 13.12 -1.41
CA GLU A 275 -12.81 13.91 -0.48
C GLU A 275 -13.61 14.45 0.71
N HIS A 276 -14.91 14.19 0.77
CA HIS A 276 -15.71 14.49 1.95
C HIS A 276 -15.57 13.35 2.97
N LYS A 277 -14.44 13.34 3.68
CA LYS A 277 -14.10 12.31 4.64
C LYS A 277 -14.38 12.72 6.07
N THR A 278 -14.73 11.73 6.87
CA THR A 278 -15.01 11.90 8.29
C THR A 278 -14.45 10.68 9.02
N ASN A 279 -13.43 10.87 9.86
CA ASN A 279 -12.63 9.79 10.47
C ASN A 279 -12.18 8.72 9.45
N GLY A 280 -11.66 9.15 8.30
CA GLY A 280 -11.18 8.29 7.22
C GLY A 280 -12.26 7.61 6.37
N ARG A 281 -13.55 7.84 6.66
CA ARG A 281 -14.68 7.28 5.90
C ARG A 281 -15.30 8.32 4.99
N ILE A 282 -15.72 7.92 3.79
CA ILE A 282 -16.38 8.81 2.84
C ILE A 282 -17.85 8.89 3.24
N ILE A 283 -18.26 9.99 3.89
CA ILE A 283 -19.64 10.14 4.38
C ILE A 283 -20.39 11.11 3.48
N LEU A 284 -21.61 10.75 3.10
CA LEU A 284 -22.48 11.62 2.32
C LEU A 284 -22.95 12.82 3.19
N PRO A 285 -22.64 14.07 2.81
CA PRO A 285 -22.96 15.23 3.63
C PRO A 285 -24.48 15.49 3.67
N ALA A 286 -24.94 16.09 4.76
CA ALA A 286 -26.34 16.45 4.96
C ALA A 286 -26.89 17.38 3.87
N SER A 287 -26.03 18.26 3.34
CA SER A 287 -26.35 19.13 2.22
C SER A 287 -26.76 18.37 0.96
N MET A 288 -26.24 17.16 0.75
CA MET A 288 -26.61 16.35 -0.40
C MET A 288 -28.07 15.89 -0.32
N TYR A 289 -28.59 15.55 0.87
CA TYR A 289 -30.01 15.23 1.05
C TYR A 289 -30.90 16.41 0.67
N LEU A 290 -30.52 17.63 1.06
CA LEU A 290 -31.23 18.85 0.70
C LEU A 290 -31.23 19.06 -0.82
N ILE A 291 -30.10 18.85 -1.48
CA ILE A 291 -29.98 19.01 -2.94
C ILE A 291 -30.76 17.94 -3.69
N LEU A 292 -30.78 16.70 -3.22
CA LEU A 292 -31.60 15.64 -3.82
C LEU A 292 -33.10 15.96 -3.72
N ALA A 293 -33.55 16.45 -2.56
CA ALA A 293 -34.94 16.90 -2.36
C ALA A 293 -35.26 18.12 -3.23
N TRP A 294 -34.32 19.05 -3.37
CA TRP A 294 -34.47 20.21 -4.25
C TRP A 294 -34.57 19.80 -5.71
N GLU A 295 -33.65 18.98 -6.24
CA GLU A 295 -33.73 18.46 -7.61
C GLU A 295 -35.08 17.76 -7.87
N THR A 296 -35.58 17.02 -6.89
CA THR A 296 -36.87 16.32 -6.98
C THR A 296 -38.06 17.29 -6.99
N LEU A 297 -37.97 18.43 -6.28
CA LEU A 297 -38.95 19.52 -6.37
C LEU A 297 -38.94 20.19 -7.76
N LEU A 298 -37.76 20.37 -8.36
CA LEU A 298 -37.64 20.99 -9.70
C LEU A 298 -38.18 20.10 -10.82
N GLY A 299 -38.05 18.78 -10.67
CA GLY A 299 -38.42 17.81 -11.70
C GLY A 299 -37.64 18.07 -13.01
N THR A 300 -38.30 17.93 -14.17
CA THR A 300 -37.71 18.17 -15.50
C THR A 300 -37.66 19.65 -15.92
N ASN A 301 -38.26 20.56 -15.15
CA ASN A 301 -38.38 21.98 -15.53
C ASN A 301 -37.32 22.84 -14.84
N ILE A 302 -36.06 22.66 -15.25
CA ILE A 302 -34.90 23.38 -14.71
C ILE A 302 -34.98 24.89 -14.99
N GLU A 303 -35.60 25.31 -16.10
CA GLU A 303 -35.58 26.70 -16.58
C GLU A 303 -36.50 27.68 -15.81
N LYS A 304 -37.51 27.21 -15.07
CA LYS A 304 -38.44 28.08 -14.30
C LYS A 304 -38.05 28.23 -12.82
N ALA A 305 -36.99 27.55 -12.38
CA ALA A 305 -36.58 27.42 -10.99
C ALA A 305 -35.76 28.60 -10.44
N SER A 306 -35.08 29.32 -11.32
CA SER A 306 -33.98 30.25 -11.00
C SER A 306 -34.39 31.51 -10.21
N ILE A 307 -35.69 31.73 -9.97
CA ILE A 307 -36.23 32.97 -9.38
C ILE A 307 -37.06 32.72 -8.11
N ARG A 308 -37.49 31.48 -7.85
CA ARG A 308 -38.39 31.15 -6.73
C ARG A 308 -37.61 30.81 -5.46
N THR A 309 -38.12 31.24 -4.32
CA THR A 309 -37.55 30.85 -3.02
C THR A 309 -37.97 29.42 -2.68
N ILE A 310 -36.99 28.58 -2.39
CA ILE A 310 -37.19 27.24 -1.85
C ILE A 310 -37.28 27.34 -0.34
N HIS A 311 -38.21 26.59 0.24
CA HIS A 311 -38.37 26.45 1.68
C HIS A 311 -38.30 24.97 2.05
N PHE A 312 -37.28 24.63 2.85
CA PHE A 312 -37.22 23.37 3.59
C PHE A 312 -37.77 23.59 4.99
N LYS A 313 -38.62 22.68 5.45
CA LYS A 313 -39.22 22.71 6.78
C LYS A 313 -39.11 21.35 7.45
N ASP A 314 -38.78 21.35 8.74
CA ASP A 314 -38.70 20.17 9.61
C ASP A 314 -37.88 19.02 9.02
N VAL A 315 -36.72 19.33 8.44
CA VAL A 315 -35.83 18.31 7.86
C VAL A 315 -35.15 17.54 8.97
N ARG A 316 -35.30 16.22 8.97
CA ARG A 316 -34.71 15.28 9.92
C ARG A 316 -33.77 14.33 9.19
N ILE A 317 -32.60 14.12 9.76
CA ILE A 317 -31.61 13.15 9.30
C ILE A 317 -31.49 12.08 10.38
N PHE A 318 -31.89 10.86 10.04
CA PHE A 318 -31.94 9.74 10.99
C PHE A 318 -30.63 8.96 10.98
N GLN A 319 -29.99 8.86 9.82
CA GLN A 319 -28.77 8.08 9.63
C GLN A 319 -27.87 8.70 8.56
N THR A 320 -26.56 8.53 8.70
CA THR A 320 -25.57 8.90 7.68
C THR A 320 -25.32 7.76 6.70
N VAL A 321 -25.07 8.07 5.44
CA VAL A 321 -24.71 7.10 4.41
C VAL A 321 -23.20 7.14 4.18
N GLU A 322 -22.54 5.99 4.36
CA GLU A 322 -21.14 5.81 3.96
C GLU A 322 -21.08 5.40 2.48
N LEU A 323 -20.27 6.10 1.69
CA LEU A 323 -20.07 5.84 0.28
C LEU A 323 -18.93 4.85 0.08
N ALA A 324 -19.17 3.82 -0.73
CA ALA A 324 -18.13 2.89 -1.11
C ALA A 324 -17.11 3.56 -2.04
N ALA A 325 -15.80 3.45 -1.72
CA ALA A 325 -14.72 3.97 -2.56
C ALA A 325 -14.67 3.34 -3.96
N ARG A 326 -15.23 2.12 -4.10
CA ARG A 326 -15.46 1.42 -5.36
C ARG A 326 -16.86 0.82 -5.34
N GLY A 327 -17.63 1.02 -6.40
CA GLY A 327 -19.01 0.54 -6.52
C GLY A 327 -20.03 1.67 -6.44
N ILE A 328 -21.30 1.29 -6.41
CA ILE A 328 -22.43 2.22 -6.50
C ILE A 328 -23.18 2.22 -5.17
N THR A 329 -23.46 3.41 -4.66
CA THR A 329 -24.34 3.59 -3.50
C THR A 329 -25.72 4.01 -3.98
N GLU A 330 -26.73 3.23 -3.63
CA GLU A 330 -28.11 3.42 -4.11
C GLU A 330 -28.96 4.15 -3.06
N LEU A 331 -29.64 5.20 -3.51
CA LEU A 331 -30.60 5.97 -2.75
C LEU A 331 -31.91 6.07 -3.51
N TYR A 332 -33.01 6.12 -2.78
CA TYR A 332 -34.35 6.35 -3.29
C TYR A 332 -34.90 7.61 -2.64
N ILE A 333 -35.40 8.54 -3.44
CA ILE A 333 -36.12 9.70 -2.92
C ILE A 333 -37.56 9.71 -3.43
N MET A 334 -38.49 9.98 -2.54
CA MET A 334 -39.90 10.16 -2.83
C MET A 334 -40.35 11.51 -2.30
N ARG A 335 -41.14 12.25 -3.09
CA ARG A 335 -41.77 13.52 -2.71
C ARG A 335 -43.27 13.48 -3.03
N GLN A 336 -44.09 13.69 -2.00
CA GLN A 336 -45.53 13.87 -2.11
C GLN A 336 -45.84 15.27 -2.65
N LYS A 337 -46.49 15.36 -3.83
CA LYS A 337 -46.72 16.65 -4.50
C LYS A 337 -47.65 17.60 -3.75
N GLY A 338 -48.66 17.05 -3.05
CA GLY A 338 -49.66 17.85 -2.33
C GLY A 338 -49.15 18.42 -1.02
N SER A 339 -48.57 17.57 -0.16
CA SER A 339 -48.02 18.00 1.14
C SER A 339 -46.66 18.66 1.02
N GLY A 340 -45.84 18.31 0.02
CA GLY A 340 -44.43 18.70 -0.07
C GLY A 340 -43.50 17.82 0.76
N CYS A 341 -44.02 16.81 1.47
CA CYS A 341 -43.21 15.88 2.26
C CYS A 341 -42.31 15.05 1.35
N PHE A 342 -41.04 14.93 1.73
CA PHE A 342 -40.07 14.08 1.07
C PHE A 342 -39.43 13.09 2.04
N GLU A 343 -39.05 11.95 1.51
CA GLU A 343 -38.36 10.86 2.22
C GLU A 343 -37.22 10.36 1.35
N ILE A 344 -36.07 10.13 1.96
CA ILE A 344 -34.88 9.56 1.33
C ILE A 344 -34.56 8.25 2.04
N CYS A 345 -34.51 7.18 1.29
CA CYS A 345 -34.19 5.84 1.77
C CYS A 345 -32.92 5.32 1.10
N SER A 346 -32.16 4.51 1.83
CA SER A 346 -31.17 3.62 1.22
C SER A 346 -31.65 2.20 1.48
N LYS A 347 -31.92 1.43 0.42
CA LYS A 347 -32.61 0.14 0.52
C LYS A 347 -33.96 0.32 1.25
N ASN A 348 -34.13 -0.27 2.43
CA ASN A 348 -35.35 -0.19 3.25
C ASN A 348 -35.18 0.70 4.51
N THR A 349 -34.10 1.48 4.59
CA THR A 349 -33.81 2.32 5.76
C THR A 349 -34.06 3.78 5.45
N LEU A 350 -34.85 4.45 6.28
CA LEU A 350 -35.09 5.89 6.19
C LEU A 350 -33.83 6.66 6.61
N ILE A 351 -33.27 7.43 5.68
CA ILE A 351 -32.05 8.22 5.86
C ILE A 351 -32.40 9.64 6.29
N ALA A 352 -33.31 10.29 5.55
CA ALA A 352 -33.76 11.65 5.82
C ALA A 352 -35.21 11.85 5.43
N SER A 353 -35.89 12.79 6.10
CA SER A 353 -37.25 13.22 5.74
C SER A 353 -37.42 14.71 5.97
N GLY A 354 -38.43 15.31 5.38
CA GLY A 354 -38.77 16.70 5.64
C GLY A 354 -39.86 17.20 4.71
N ASN A 355 -40.04 18.51 4.67
CA ASN A 355 -40.95 19.15 3.73
C ASN A 355 -40.20 20.12 2.83
N ILE A 356 -40.52 20.13 1.53
CA ILE A 356 -39.95 21.04 0.55
C ILE A 356 -41.01 21.61 -0.40
N GLN A 357 -41.03 22.94 -0.50
CA GLN A 357 -41.97 23.68 -1.34
C GLN A 357 -41.39 25.00 -1.85
N PHE A 358 -42.02 25.57 -2.88
CA PHE A 358 -41.78 26.95 -3.28
C PHE A 358 -42.59 27.89 -2.42
N THR A 359 -41.98 29.01 -2.03
CA THR A 359 -42.64 30.05 -1.24
C THR A 359 -42.29 31.44 -1.75
N GLN A 360 -43.06 32.44 -1.31
CA GLN A 360 -42.70 33.85 -1.42
C GLN A 360 -42.29 34.33 -0.04
N LYS A 361 -40.98 34.50 0.18
CA LYS A 361 -40.43 35.04 1.43
C LYS A 361 -39.75 36.37 1.20
N TRP A 362 -40.02 37.30 2.10
CA TRP A 362 -39.24 38.52 2.26
C TRP A 362 -38.05 38.25 3.18
N PHE A 363 -36.83 38.54 2.71
CA PHE A 363 -35.61 38.41 3.51
C PHE A 363 -35.37 39.74 4.22
N ALA A 364 -35.36 39.73 5.55
CA ALA A 364 -35.04 40.92 6.33
C ALA A 364 -33.56 41.29 6.13
N VAL A 365 -33.28 42.58 5.97
CA VAL A 365 -31.90 43.09 5.95
C VAL A 365 -31.38 43.06 7.39
N PRO A 366 -30.27 42.37 7.70
CA PRO A 366 -29.69 42.38 9.03
C PRO A 366 -29.37 43.82 9.45
N THR A 367 -29.76 44.17 10.66
CA THR A 367 -29.47 45.49 11.25
C THR A 367 -27.95 45.69 11.30
N LYS A 368 -27.46 46.86 10.84
CA LYS A 368 -26.02 47.18 10.78
C LYS A 368 -25.30 46.87 12.10
N ARG A 369 -24.06 46.37 11.96
CA ARG A 369 -23.03 46.13 12.99
C ARG A 369 -23.26 46.98 14.25
N ALA A 370 -23.74 46.35 15.33
CA ALA A 370 -23.33 46.79 16.66
C ALA A 370 -21.94 46.18 16.87
N THR A 371 -20.91 47.03 16.99
CA THR A 371 -19.54 46.61 17.36
C THR A 371 -19.59 45.62 18.50
N LEU A 372 -19.06 44.42 18.26
CA LEU A 372 -19.05 43.33 19.21
C LEU A 372 -17.90 43.56 20.18
N PHE A 373 -18.15 43.40 21.47
CA PHE A 373 -17.11 43.42 22.48
C PHE A 373 -16.52 42.01 22.55
N LYS A 374 -15.22 41.90 22.25
CA LYS A 374 -14.38 40.68 22.24
C LYS A 374 -14.65 39.76 21.03
N GLU A 375 -13.82 39.92 20.01
CA GLU A 375 -13.85 39.12 18.77
C GLU A 375 -12.67 38.12 18.80
N MET A 376 -12.95 36.83 18.61
CA MET A 376 -11.93 35.85 18.22
C MET A 376 -12.07 35.58 16.73
N ASP A 377 -10.95 35.67 16.02
CA ASP A 377 -10.88 35.55 14.56
C ASP A 377 -10.08 34.30 14.19
N TYR A 378 -10.68 33.45 13.36
CA TYR A 378 -10.08 32.22 12.88
C TYR A 378 -9.85 32.32 11.38
N SER A 379 -8.60 32.15 10.97
CA SER A 379 -8.20 32.02 9.57
C SER A 379 -8.61 30.66 8.98
N LEU A 380 -8.70 30.55 7.64
CA LEU A 380 -8.93 29.29 6.93
C LEU A 380 -8.06 28.14 7.46
N LYS A 381 -6.76 28.39 7.66
CA LYS A 381 -5.82 27.36 8.15
C LYS A 381 -6.21 26.88 9.55
N GLU A 382 -6.53 27.79 10.46
CA GLU A 382 -6.92 27.45 11.83
C GLU A 382 -8.24 26.69 11.86
N ILE A 383 -9.25 27.15 11.11
CA ILE A 383 -10.56 26.50 11.01
C ILE A 383 -10.40 25.04 10.58
N TYR A 384 -9.71 24.78 9.47
CA TYR A 384 -9.57 23.42 8.97
C TYR A 384 -8.61 22.58 9.82
N THR A 385 -7.62 23.17 10.49
CA THR A 385 -6.80 22.44 11.48
C THR A 385 -7.66 21.96 12.66
N ILE A 386 -8.57 22.82 13.15
CA ILE A 386 -9.49 22.48 14.24
C ILE A 386 -10.49 21.41 13.78
N LEU A 387 -11.10 21.58 12.61
CA LEU A 387 -12.04 20.60 12.05
C LEU A 387 -11.35 19.25 11.80
N GLU A 388 -10.13 19.23 11.25
CA GLU A 388 -9.33 18.00 11.05
C GLU A 388 -9.00 17.32 12.39
N THR A 389 -8.67 18.09 13.44
CA THR A 389 -8.42 17.57 14.78
C THR A 389 -9.62 16.81 15.34
N TYR A 390 -10.83 17.23 15.01
CA TYR A 390 -12.08 16.57 15.42
C TYR A 390 -12.61 15.56 14.43
N GLY A 391 -11.90 15.28 13.32
CA GLY A 391 -12.21 14.19 12.41
C GLY A 391 -12.85 14.58 11.08
N TYR A 392 -13.01 15.88 10.78
CA TYR A 392 -13.43 16.33 9.45
C TYR A 392 -12.21 16.40 8.52
N GLU A 393 -12.11 15.47 7.58
CA GLU A 393 -11.00 15.40 6.63
C GLU A 393 -11.47 15.95 5.28
N HIS A 394 -10.89 17.09 4.87
CA HIS A 394 -11.29 17.79 3.65
C HIS A 394 -10.10 18.05 2.74
N SER A 395 -10.29 17.81 1.44
CA SER A 395 -9.37 18.30 0.41
C SER A 395 -9.53 19.81 0.21
N ASP A 396 -8.55 20.43 -0.43
CA ASP A 396 -8.53 21.87 -0.67
C ASP A 396 -9.76 22.37 -1.46
N ASP A 397 -10.32 21.55 -2.36
CA ASP A 397 -11.53 21.87 -3.13
C ASP A 397 -12.81 22.00 -2.27
N LEU A 398 -12.82 21.38 -1.09
CA LEU A 398 -13.90 21.47 -0.12
C LEU A 398 -13.65 22.55 0.94
N LYS A 399 -12.45 23.15 0.99
CA LYS A 399 -12.05 24.16 1.97
C LYS A 399 -12.54 25.56 1.59
N VAL A 400 -13.86 25.76 1.57
CA VAL A 400 -14.49 27.01 1.10
C VAL A 400 -14.74 28.04 2.21
N ILE A 401 -14.33 27.79 3.45
CA ILE A 401 -14.55 28.71 4.58
C ILE A 401 -13.28 29.54 4.75
N ASP A 402 -13.35 30.82 4.40
CA ASP A 402 -12.20 31.73 4.45
C ASP A 402 -11.88 32.17 5.88
N GLN A 403 -12.93 32.48 6.63
CA GLN A 403 -12.82 33.15 7.92
C GLN A 403 -14.05 32.92 8.78
N ILE A 404 -13.84 32.77 10.09
CA ILE A 404 -14.90 32.72 11.11
C ILE A 404 -14.52 33.70 12.21
N GLN A 405 -15.39 34.66 12.48
CA GLN A 405 -15.28 35.59 13.60
C GLN A 405 -16.38 35.26 14.61
N THR A 406 -15.98 35.06 15.86
CA THR A 406 -16.89 34.70 16.96
C THR A 406 -16.96 35.80 17.99
N SER A 407 -18.13 35.95 18.61
CA SER A 407 -18.41 36.93 19.66
C SER A 407 -19.50 36.41 20.60
N GLU A 408 -19.70 37.05 21.74
CA GLU A 408 -20.78 36.69 22.68
C GLU A 408 -22.19 36.78 22.06
N LYS A 409 -22.39 37.64 21.06
CA LYS A 409 -23.71 37.84 20.42
C LYS A 409 -23.94 36.93 19.20
N GLY A 410 -22.91 36.28 18.69
CA GLY A 410 -23.02 35.47 17.49
C GLY A 410 -21.73 35.31 16.71
N LEU A 411 -21.87 34.80 15.49
CA LEU A 411 -20.79 34.39 14.62
C LEU A 411 -20.94 35.03 13.23
N LEU A 412 -19.83 35.52 12.67
CA LEU A 412 -19.73 35.95 11.27
C LEU A 412 -18.83 34.95 10.52
N GLY A 413 -19.36 34.32 9.48
CA GLY A 413 -18.62 33.42 8.61
C GLY A 413 -18.47 34.00 7.21
N LYS A 414 -17.30 33.82 6.60
CA LYS A 414 -17.05 34.18 5.20
C LYS A 414 -16.78 32.93 4.39
N VAL A 415 -17.58 32.70 3.35
CA VAL A 415 -17.52 31.49 2.52
C VAL A 415 -17.32 31.85 1.05
N GLN A 416 -16.39 31.18 0.39
CA GLN A 416 -16.15 31.32 -1.03
C GLN A 416 -17.14 30.46 -1.85
N TRP A 417 -17.88 31.08 -2.77
CA TRP A 417 -18.74 30.33 -3.69
C TRP A 417 -17.94 29.70 -4.84
N ASN A 418 -17.88 28.36 -4.89
CA ASN A 418 -17.16 27.59 -5.91
C ASN A 418 -18.06 26.98 -7.00
N GLY A 419 -19.34 27.36 -7.06
CA GLY A 419 -20.30 26.80 -8.02
C GLY A 419 -21.03 25.53 -7.56
N ASN A 420 -20.70 24.97 -6.40
CA ASN A 420 -21.30 23.73 -5.89
C ASN A 420 -22.16 23.98 -4.63
N TRP A 421 -23.48 23.87 -4.78
CA TRP A 421 -24.42 24.03 -3.67
C TRP A 421 -24.25 23.01 -2.54
N VAL A 422 -23.79 21.79 -2.84
CA VAL A 422 -23.55 20.76 -1.82
C VAL A 422 -22.44 21.23 -0.87
N VAL A 423 -21.34 21.74 -1.43
CA VAL A 423 -20.18 22.23 -0.65
C VAL A 423 -20.53 23.49 0.12
N PHE A 424 -21.25 24.42 -0.50
CA PHE A 424 -21.66 25.66 0.15
C PHE A 424 -22.63 25.44 1.32
N LEU A 425 -23.66 24.61 1.14
CA LEU A 425 -24.61 24.30 2.21
C LEU A 425 -23.96 23.49 3.35
N ASP A 426 -23.00 22.65 3.01
CA ASP A 426 -22.20 21.92 4.00
C ASP A 426 -21.33 22.87 4.83
N ALA A 427 -20.67 23.84 4.20
CA ALA A 427 -19.93 24.89 4.89
C ALA A 427 -20.83 25.74 5.80
N LEU A 428 -22.03 26.10 5.33
CA LEU A 428 -23.03 26.83 6.12
C LEU A 428 -23.42 26.05 7.40
N LEU A 429 -23.65 24.73 7.30
CA LEU A 429 -23.96 23.89 8.45
C LEU A 429 -22.76 23.75 9.40
N LYS A 430 -21.53 23.64 8.88
CA LYS A 430 -20.31 23.60 9.71
C LYS A 430 -20.07 24.89 10.47
N ILE A 431 -20.27 26.04 9.82
CA ILE A 431 -20.16 27.36 10.46
C ILE A 431 -21.16 27.47 11.61
N HIS A 432 -22.41 27.02 11.42
CA HIS A 432 -23.42 27.00 12.48
C HIS A 432 -23.00 26.14 13.68
N LEU A 433 -22.34 25.01 13.42
CA LEU A 433 -21.92 24.05 14.44
C LEU A 433 -20.51 24.32 15.01
N PHE A 434 -19.79 25.33 14.51
CA PHE A 434 -18.37 25.52 14.81
C PHE A 434 -18.11 25.78 16.30
N GLU A 435 -18.84 26.71 16.91
CA GLU A 435 -18.67 27.06 18.33
C GLU A 435 -18.97 25.85 19.25
N GLU A 436 -20.03 25.10 18.94
CA GLU A 436 -20.40 23.90 19.69
C GLU A 436 -19.39 22.76 19.52
N THR A 437 -18.86 22.57 18.31
CA THR A 437 -17.81 21.59 17.98
C THR A 437 -16.56 21.88 18.81
N CYS A 438 -16.15 23.15 18.87
CA CYS A 438 -15.01 23.61 19.68
C CYS A 438 -15.27 23.44 21.19
N SER A 439 -16.46 23.80 21.67
CA SER A 439 -16.83 23.69 23.08
C SER A 439 -16.90 22.23 23.56
N ARG A 440 -17.49 21.34 22.75
CA ARG A 440 -17.62 19.90 23.07
C ARG A 440 -16.40 19.08 22.73
N GLN A 441 -15.44 19.64 21.98
CA GLN A 441 -14.22 18.98 21.51
C GLN A 441 -14.51 17.65 20.79
N THR A 442 -15.51 17.67 19.91
CA THR A 442 -16.01 16.44 19.28
C THR A 442 -16.67 16.71 17.94
N LEU A 443 -16.77 15.66 17.14
CA LEU A 443 -17.37 15.65 15.83
C LEU A 443 -18.91 15.71 15.91
N LEU A 444 -19.50 16.74 15.29
CA LEU A 444 -20.94 16.96 15.29
C LEU A 444 -21.51 16.92 13.87
N LEU A 445 -22.60 16.21 13.68
CA LEU A 445 -23.33 16.24 12.41
C LEU A 445 -24.76 16.76 12.63
N PRO A 446 -25.30 17.55 11.68
CA PRO A 446 -26.66 18.03 11.76
C PRO A 446 -27.64 16.86 11.68
N ASN A 447 -28.61 16.80 12.59
CA ASN A 447 -29.68 15.80 12.61
C ASN A 447 -31.07 16.41 12.40
N TYR A 448 -31.20 17.73 12.53
CA TYR A 448 -32.46 18.44 12.36
C TYR A 448 -32.24 19.86 11.86
N ILE A 449 -33.08 20.30 10.93
CA ILE A 449 -33.16 21.68 10.44
C ILE A 449 -34.64 22.09 10.51
N GLN A 450 -34.96 23.05 11.37
CA GLN A 450 -36.33 23.53 11.54
C GLN A 450 -36.82 24.24 10.27
N SER A 451 -36.02 25.15 9.72
CA SER A 451 -36.39 25.87 8.50
C SER A 451 -35.15 26.36 7.75
N LEU A 452 -35.13 26.19 6.43
CA LEU A 452 -34.11 26.75 5.55
C LEU A 452 -34.76 27.36 4.31
N TYR A 453 -34.49 28.65 4.09
CA TYR A 453 -34.94 29.38 2.92
C TYR A 453 -33.75 29.69 2.01
N ILE A 454 -33.89 29.39 0.72
CA ILE A 454 -32.87 29.65 -0.30
C ILE A 454 -33.52 30.35 -1.47
N ARG A 455 -32.99 31.51 -1.88
CA ARG A 455 -33.37 32.14 -3.15
C ARG A 455 -32.19 32.12 -4.12
N PRO A 456 -32.21 31.27 -5.16
CA PRO A 456 -31.13 31.21 -6.14
C PRO A 456 -30.98 32.55 -6.86
N ILE A 457 -29.75 32.97 -7.14
CA ILE A 457 -29.45 34.17 -7.93
C ILE A 457 -28.97 33.72 -9.31
N GLY A 458 -29.56 34.26 -10.37
CA GLY A 458 -29.43 33.77 -11.76
C GLY A 458 -28.09 33.99 -12.47
N SER A 459 -27.06 34.54 -11.81
CA SER A 459 -25.69 34.59 -12.36
C SER A 459 -24.71 34.90 -11.23
N VAL A 460 -24.02 33.89 -10.71
CA VAL A 460 -23.04 34.07 -9.64
C VAL A 460 -21.65 33.87 -10.24
N LYS A 461 -20.97 34.99 -10.56
CA LYS A 461 -19.50 35.00 -10.61
C LYS A 461 -18.98 34.59 -9.22
N SER A 462 -17.76 34.08 -9.09
CA SER A 462 -17.16 33.80 -7.78
C SER A 462 -17.36 35.00 -6.84
N ILE A 463 -18.11 34.80 -5.75
CA ILE A 463 -18.47 35.82 -4.76
C ILE A 463 -18.12 35.26 -3.38
N ASN A 464 -17.59 36.13 -2.52
CA ASN A 464 -17.45 35.84 -1.10
C ASN A 464 -18.77 36.16 -0.39
N VAL A 465 -19.32 35.16 0.27
CA VAL A 465 -20.63 35.20 0.93
C VAL A 465 -20.43 35.40 2.41
N ASN A 466 -21.04 36.46 2.95
CA ASN A 466 -21.03 36.70 4.38
C ASN A 466 -22.27 36.06 5.01
N LEU A 467 -22.05 35.27 6.05
CA LEU A 467 -23.05 34.59 6.86
C LEU A 467 -23.03 35.20 8.26
N PHE A 468 -24.18 35.66 8.74
CA PHE A 468 -24.33 36.18 10.09
C PHE A 468 -25.24 35.25 10.89
N TYR A 469 -24.73 34.72 11.99
CA TYR A 469 -25.45 33.88 12.93
C TYR A 469 -25.63 34.59 14.26
N ASP A 470 -26.87 34.70 14.71
CA ASP A 470 -27.24 35.33 15.97
C ASP A 470 -27.45 34.26 17.04
N ASN A 471 -26.69 34.35 18.14
CA ASN A 471 -26.71 33.35 19.21
C ASN A 471 -27.99 33.41 20.06
N ILE A 472 -28.72 34.53 20.06
CA ILE A 472 -29.97 34.72 20.81
C ILE A 472 -31.14 34.17 20.01
N THR A 473 -31.27 34.59 18.75
CA THR A 473 -32.39 34.17 17.89
C THR A 473 -32.17 32.79 17.28
N LYS A 474 -30.92 32.29 17.28
CA LYS A 474 -30.51 31.03 16.65
C LYS A 474 -30.82 30.99 15.15
N VAL A 475 -30.73 32.15 14.50
CA VAL A 475 -30.95 32.34 13.06
C VAL A 475 -29.65 32.72 12.38
N MET A 476 -29.34 32.05 11.28
CA MET A 476 -28.26 32.43 10.36
C MET A 476 -28.85 33.04 9.09
N THR A 477 -28.30 34.18 8.67
CA THR A 477 -28.76 34.92 7.48
C THR A 477 -27.61 35.29 6.56
N SER A 478 -27.90 35.42 5.27
CA SER A 478 -27.02 36.06 4.29
C SER A 478 -27.82 36.87 3.29
N ASN A 479 -27.41 38.13 3.09
CA ASN A 479 -27.98 38.98 2.05
C ASN A 479 -27.38 38.74 0.67
N ASP A 480 -26.14 38.23 0.61
CA ASP A 480 -25.40 38.04 -0.63
C ASP A 480 -26.06 36.96 -1.50
N ILE A 481 -26.61 35.90 -0.88
CA ILE A 481 -27.31 34.79 -1.57
C ILE A 481 -28.77 34.64 -1.08
N LYS A 482 -29.30 35.58 -0.27
CA LYS A 482 -30.67 35.54 0.29
C LYS A 482 -31.00 34.16 0.88
N ILE A 483 -30.30 33.84 1.96
CA ILE A 483 -30.46 32.60 2.72
C ILE A 483 -30.87 32.93 4.15
N GLU A 484 -31.76 32.11 4.71
CA GLU A 484 -32.11 32.14 6.12
C GLU A 484 -32.25 30.72 6.65
N LEU A 485 -31.42 30.37 7.62
CA LEU A 485 -31.38 29.09 8.30
C LEU A 485 -31.82 29.29 9.75
N ILE A 486 -32.81 28.53 10.17
CA ILE A 486 -33.41 28.60 11.50
C ILE A 486 -33.32 27.23 12.14
N GLY A 487 -32.82 27.20 13.38
CA GLY A 487 -32.94 26.04 14.27
C GLY A 487 -32.30 24.76 13.72
N VAL A 488 -30.97 24.72 13.67
CA VAL A 488 -30.22 23.48 13.40
C VAL A 488 -29.88 22.80 14.72
N LYS A 489 -30.21 21.51 14.82
CA LYS A 489 -29.73 20.63 15.90
C LYS A 489 -28.74 19.62 15.33
N HIS A 490 -27.91 19.09 16.20
CA HIS A 490 -26.87 18.13 15.88
C HIS A 490 -27.00 16.88 16.76
N ASP A 491 -26.35 15.80 16.32
CA ASP A 491 -26.08 14.61 17.14
C ASP A 491 -24.56 14.40 17.23
N TYR A 492 -24.14 13.64 18.23
CA TYR A 492 -22.78 13.13 18.29
C TYR A 492 -22.56 12.13 17.17
N PHE A 493 -21.48 12.32 16.41
CA PHE A 493 -21.10 11.38 15.38
C PHE A 493 -19.83 10.64 15.81
N ASN A 494 -20.02 9.44 16.37
CA ASN A 494 -18.92 8.59 16.81
C ASN A 494 -18.77 7.41 15.86
N VAL A 495 -17.90 7.55 14.86
CA VAL A 495 -17.54 6.43 13.98
C VAL A 495 -16.07 6.12 14.19
N SER A 496 -15.80 4.86 14.53
CA SER A 496 -14.42 4.37 14.64
C SER A 496 -13.74 4.43 13.26
N PRO A 497 -12.51 4.96 13.19
CA PRO A 497 -11.76 4.97 11.94
C PRO A 497 -11.60 3.54 11.40
N PRO A 498 -11.59 3.35 10.08
CA PRO A 498 -11.56 2.03 9.44
C PRO A 498 -10.31 1.22 9.80
N HIS A 499 -9.22 1.90 10.16
CA HIS A 499 -8.02 1.31 10.71
C HIS A 499 -7.67 1.98 12.04
N LYS A 500 -7.75 1.24 13.15
CA LYS A 500 -7.08 1.66 14.38
C LYS A 500 -5.59 1.44 14.17
N THR A 501 -4.85 2.50 13.85
CA THR A 501 -3.39 2.49 13.98
C THR A 501 -3.08 2.43 15.48
N GLY A 502 -2.94 1.23 16.01
CA GLY A 502 -2.39 1.06 17.35
C GLY A 502 -1.00 1.68 17.36
N LEU A 503 -0.75 2.61 18.30
CA LEU A 503 0.60 3.04 18.61
C LEU A 503 1.39 1.80 19.06
N LYS A 504 2.33 1.37 18.23
CA LYS A 504 3.25 0.28 18.57
C LYS A 504 4.44 0.90 19.26
N MET A 505 4.52 0.76 20.58
CA MET A 505 5.72 1.10 21.33
C MET A 505 6.66 -0.11 21.35
N ASP A 506 7.90 0.10 20.96
CA ASP A 506 8.97 -0.87 21.15
C ASP A 506 9.91 -0.30 22.22
N GLU A 507 10.31 -1.10 23.20
CA GLU A 507 11.32 -0.74 24.19
C GLU A 507 12.70 -1.18 23.73
N LEU A 508 13.70 -0.35 24.02
CA LEU A 508 15.08 -0.65 23.66
C LEU A 508 15.85 -1.23 24.85
N TRP A 509 16.26 -2.48 24.75
CA TRP A 509 16.96 -3.20 25.81
C TRP A 509 18.37 -3.57 25.38
N PHE A 510 19.34 -3.50 26.31
CA PHE A 510 20.63 -4.16 26.13
C PHE A 510 20.46 -5.65 26.43
N ILE A 511 20.69 -6.50 25.44
CA ILE A 511 20.53 -7.95 25.56
C ILE A 511 21.92 -8.61 25.56
N PRO A 512 22.38 -9.13 26.70
CA PRO A 512 23.56 -9.99 26.74
C PRO A 512 23.41 -11.19 25.80
N HIS A 513 24.48 -11.57 25.10
CA HIS A 513 24.47 -12.71 24.18
C HIS A 513 24.34 -14.05 24.89
N CYS A 514 24.69 -14.13 26.18
CA CYS A 514 24.57 -15.35 26.97
C CYS A 514 23.62 -15.15 28.15
N ASN A 515 22.56 -15.96 28.17
CA ASN A 515 21.55 -16.05 29.23
C ASN A 515 21.03 -14.69 29.72
N PRO A 516 20.38 -13.90 28.84
CA PRO A 516 19.78 -12.63 29.23
C PRO A 516 18.53 -12.77 30.11
N GLY A 517 17.97 -13.98 30.27
CA GLY A 517 16.75 -14.23 31.06
C GLY A 517 15.45 -13.97 30.28
N ILE A 518 15.49 -14.10 28.95
CA ILE A 518 14.34 -13.87 28.07
C ILE A 518 13.55 -15.16 27.96
N MET A 519 12.41 -15.21 28.63
CA MET A 519 11.55 -16.41 28.69
C MET A 519 10.47 -16.46 27.59
N ASP A 520 10.15 -15.33 26.97
CA ASP A 520 9.16 -15.25 25.89
C ASP A 520 9.78 -15.63 24.54
N LEU A 521 9.25 -16.68 23.90
CA LEU A 521 9.71 -17.16 22.60
C LEU A 521 9.48 -16.14 21.46
N ASN A 522 8.49 -15.24 21.58
CA ASN A 522 8.28 -14.15 20.61
C ASN A 522 9.42 -13.14 20.67
N TYR A 523 9.91 -12.82 21.86
CA TYR A 523 11.08 -11.95 22.01
C TYR A 523 12.32 -12.61 21.41
N LEU A 524 12.51 -13.91 21.62
CA LEU A 524 13.60 -14.65 20.96
C LEU A 524 13.48 -14.63 19.44
N GLY A 525 12.28 -14.91 18.91
CA GLY A 525 12.04 -14.85 17.46
C GLY A 525 12.29 -13.45 16.89
N ASN A 526 11.91 -12.40 17.62
CA ASN A 526 12.16 -11.01 17.26
C ASN A 526 13.66 -10.64 17.30
N ILE A 527 14.42 -11.19 18.25
CA ILE A 527 15.87 -11.02 18.32
C ILE A 527 16.54 -11.69 17.11
N CYS A 528 16.16 -12.94 16.79
CA CYS A 528 16.64 -13.65 15.61
C CYS A 528 16.33 -12.87 14.33
N PHE A 529 15.10 -12.34 14.19
CA PHE A 529 14.71 -11.50 13.08
C PHE A 529 15.60 -10.26 12.93
N GLN A 530 15.86 -9.55 14.04
CA GLN A 530 16.73 -8.37 14.01
C GLN A 530 18.17 -8.72 13.58
N PHE A 531 18.74 -9.81 14.07
CA PHE A 531 20.05 -10.30 13.61
C PHE A 531 20.07 -10.63 12.12
N LEU A 532 19.00 -11.22 11.57
CA LEU A 532 18.89 -11.49 10.13
C LEU A 532 18.84 -10.20 9.31
N THR A 533 18.11 -9.18 9.79
CA THR A 533 18.02 -7.90 9.07
C THR A 533 19.35 -7.14 9.03
N GLU A 534 20.26 -7.37 9.97
CA GLU A 534 21.60 -6.76 9.97
C GLU A 534 22.51 -7.24 8.83
N PHE A 535 22.17 -8.35 8.16
CA PHE A 535 22.90 -8.77 6.96
C PHE A 535 22.62 -7.86 5.75
N SER A 536 21.55 -7.06 5.79
CA SER A 536 21.25 -6.15 4.68
C SER A 536 22.25 -5.00 4.61
N THR A 537 22.73 -4.72 3.41
CA THR A 537 23.63 -3.59 3.12
C THR A 537 22.89 -2.33 2.70
N LYS A 538 21.57 -2.42 2.46
CA LYS A 538 20.72 -1.32 2.00
C LYS A 538 19.81 -0.85 3.12
N THR A 539 19.62 0.47 3.18
CA THR A 539 18.78 1.13 4.18
C THR A 539 17.29 0.95 3.85
N VAL A 540 16.49 1.05 4.91
CA VAL A 540 15.09 0.59 5.06
C VAL A 540 14.09 1.30 4.13
N SER A 541 14.50 2.24 3.27
CA SER A 541 13.52 3.06 2.55
C SER A 541 12.77 2.32 1.43
N GLU A 542 13.33 1.35 0.69
CA GLU A 542 12.57 0.75 -0.44
C GLU A 542 12.80 -0.73 -0.75
N ASN A 543 13.74 -1.45 -0.12
CA ASN A 543 13.92 -2.89 -0.36
C ASN A 543 14.05 -3.68 0.94
N LYS A 544 12.97 -4.32 1.36
CA LYS A 544 12.95 -5.31 2.45
C LYS A 544 13.95 -6.43 2.10
N ILE A 545 14.83 -6.79 3.05
CA ILE A 545 15.68 -7.98 2.89
C ILE A 545 14.80 -9.21 2.65
N ASN A 546 15.22 -10.09 1.74
CA ASN A 546 14.58 -11.37 1.53
C ASN A 546 15.15 -12.37 2.55
N ILE A 547 14.27 -13.08 3.25
CA ILE A 547 14.66 -14.06 4.26
C ILE A 547 14.02 -15.40 3.89
N THR A 548 14.83 -16.43 3.70
CA THR A 548 14.34 -17.83 3.61
C THR A 548 14.51 -18.50 4.96
N VAL A 549 13.43 -19.07 5.49
CA VAL A 549 13.46 -19.92 6.69
C VAL A 549 13.37 -21.37 6.26
N ILE A 550 14.36 -22.18 6.66
CA ILE A 550 14.47 -23.60 6.33
C ILE A 550 14.38 -24.38 7.63
N ASN A 551 13.35 -25.20 7.76
CA ASN A 551 13.16 -26.07 8.90
C ASN A 551 13.66 -27.49 8.54
N LEU A 552 14.70 -27.97 9.23
CA LEU A 552 15.26 -29.31 8.98
C LEU A 552 14.58 -30.41 9.80
N SER A 553 13.75 -30.03 10.78
CA SER A 553 13.06 -30.99 11.64
C SER A 553 11.86 -31.61 10.91
N LYS A 554 11.73 -32.94 10.96
CA LYS A 554 10.63 -33.69 10.31
C LYS A 554 9.41 -33.77 11.22
N LYS A 555 8.21 -33.67 10.62
CA LYS A 555 6.91 -33.88 11.29
C LYS A 555 6.80 -35.25 11.98
N GLY A 556 6.76 -35.27 13.32
CA GLY A 556 6.40 -36.45 14.14
C GLY A 556 7.24 -36.75 15.39
N LEU A 557 8.12 -35.88 15.90
CA LEU A 557 8.97 -36.13 17.09
C LEU A 557 8.76 -35.08 18.20
N ASN A 558 8.90 -35.46 19.48
CA ASN A 558 8.57 -34.62 20.65
C ASN A 558 9.32 -33.26 20.75
N ASP A 559 10.47 -33.09 20.09
CA ASP A 559 11.25 -31.84 20.08
C ASP A 559 10.79 -30.82 19.00
N GLU A 560 9.76 -31.15 18.22
CA GLU A 560 9.31 -30.38 17.05
C GLU A 560 8.57 -29.07 17.39
N TYR A 561 8.01 -28.96 18.60
CA TYR A 561 7.16 -27.82 18.98
C TYR A 561 7.88 -26.48 18.79
N LEU A 562 9.13 -26.37 19.23
CA LEU A 562 9.91 -25.12 19.10
C LEU A 562 10.28 -24.80 17.66
N ALA A 563 10.64 -25.80 16.84
CA ALA A 563 10.96 -25.58 15.44
C ALA A 563 9.74 -25.09 14.64
N SER A 564 8.59 -25.75 14.84
CA SER A 564 7.31 -25.31 14.24
C SER A 564 6.90 -23.92 14.73
N TYR A 565 7.10 -23.62 16.02
CA TYR A 565 6.77 -22.33 16.61
C TYR A 565 7.55 -21.19 15.94
N PHE A 566 8.87 -21.34 15.78
CA PHE A 566 9.68 -20.31 15.14
C PHE A 566 9.34 -20.17 13.65
N GLU A 567 9.13 -21.29 12.92
CA GLU A 567 8.68 -21.22 11.53
C GLU A 567 7.37 -20.42 11.40
N ASP A 568 6.38 -20.69 12.26
CA ASP A 568 5.10 -19.99 12.28
C ASP A 568 5.24 -18.53 12.71
N TYR A 569 6.08 -18.24 13.71
CA TYR A 569 6.42 -16.88 14.10
C TYR A 569 6.95 -16.07 12.91
N PHE A 570 7.88 -16.61 12.13
CA PHE A 570 8.41 -15.94 10.93
C PHE A 570 7.34 -15.78 9.83
N LYS A 571 6.37 -16.69 9.69
CA LYS A 571 5.22 -16.48 8.77
C LYS A 571 4.40 -15.24 9.16
N THR A 572 4.22 -14.96 10.45
CA THR A 572 3.50 -13.75 10.90
C THR A 572 4.21 -12.44 10.52
N LEU A 573 5.53 -12.49 10.28
CA LEU A 573 6.36 -11.33 9.95
C LEU A 573 6.37 -10.98 8.46
N ARG A 574 5.63 -11.68 7.59
CA ARG A 574 5.55 -11.41 6.13
C ARG A 574 5.13 -9.97 5.78
N ASN A 575 4.41 -9.30 6.68
CA ASN A 575 4.06 -7.89 6.49
C ASN A 575 5.28 -6.96 6.65
N LYS A 576 6.30 -7.36 7.42
CA LYS A 576 7.51 -6.58 7.70
C LYS A 576 8.64 -6.81 6.69
N SER A 577 8.81 -8.02 6.17
CA SER A 577 9.86 -8.40 5.21
C SER A 577 9.39 -9.52 4.26
N ASN A 578 10.09 -9.71 3.15
CA ASN A 578 9.80 -10.81 2.22
C ASN A 578 10.32 -12.13 2.80
N ILE A 579 9.44 -12.86 3.49
CA ILE A 579 9.78 -14.12 4.16
C ILE A 579 9.21 -15.30 3.37
N THR A 580 10.09 -16.17 2.92
CA THR A 580 9.78 -17.45 2.27
C THR A 580 10.07 -18.60 3.22
N ILE A 581 9.15 -19.58 3.27
CA ILE A 581 9.42 -20.86 3.93
C ILE A 581 9.94 -21.77 2.85
N GLY A 582 11.17 -22.21 2.99
CA GLY A 582 11.94 -22.86 1.94
C GLY A 582 12.44 -24.24 2.32
N THR A 583 13.08 -24.89 1.36
CA THR A 583 13.76 -26.17 1.51
C THR A 583 15.29 -25.98 1.42
N PRO A 584 16.10 -26.98 1.81
CA PRO A 584 17.55 -26.91 1.68
C PRO A 584 18.03 -26.60 0.25
N GLU A 585 17.26 -26.97 -0.78
CA GLU A 585 17.57 -26.72 -2.19
C GLU A 585 17.61 -25.22 -2.53
N ASP A 586 16.81 -24.39 -1.86
CA ASP A 586 16.72 -22.94 -2.11
C ASP A 586 18.07 -22.22 -1.92
N ILE A 587 18.95 -22.77 -1.07
CA ILE A 587 20.30 -22.22 -0.83
C ILE A 587 21.16 -22.27 -2.10
N TYR A 588 20.92 -23.23 -2.99
CA TYR A 588 21.68 -23.42 -4.22
C TYR A 588 21.15 -22.60 -5.40
N GLU A 589 19.83 -22.41 -5.48
CA GLU A 589 19.17 -21.75 -6.62
C GLU A 589 19.23 -20.22 -6.54
N ILE A 590 19.18 -19.65 -5.34
CA ILE A 590 19.08 -18.20 -5.16
C ILE A 590 20.48 -17.55 -5.26
N THR A 591 20.68 -16.72 -6.28
CA THR A 591 21.93 -16.00 -6.57
C THR A 591 21.98 -14.57 -6.00
N ASN A 592 20.89 -14.08 -5.40
CA ASN A 592 20.80 -12.72 -4.88
C ASN A 592 21.71 -12.50 -3.65
N GLU A 593 22.55 -11.46 -3.69
CA GLU A 593 23.45 -11.10 -2.58
C GLU A 593 22.71 -10.45 -1.38
N ASN A 594 21.50 -9.90 -1.56
CA ASN A 594 20.69 -9.28 -0.49
C ASN A 594 19.62 -10.25 0.02
N HIS A 595 20.05 -11.45 0.42
CA HIS A 595 19.20 -12.54 0.89
C HIS A 595 19.82 -13.22 2.10
N ALA A 596 19.06 -13.39 3.18
CA ALA A 596 19.50 -14.05 4.42
C ALA A 596 18.77 -15.38 4.63
N TYR A 597 19.43 -16.31 5.32
CA TYR A 597 18.89 -17.64 5.60
C TYR A 597 18.85 -17.90 7.10
N LEU A 598 17.71 -18.43 7.58
CA LEU A 598 17.57 -18.99 8.91
C LEU A 598 17.34 -20.49 8.81
N ILE A 599 18.24 -21.28 9.37
CA ILE A 599 18.13 -22.74 9.38
C ILE A 599 17.76 -23.18 10.79
N ILE A 600 16.61 -23.83 10.95
CA ILE A 600 16.11 -24.29 12.24
C ILE A 600 16.45 -25.77 12.41
N THR A 601 17.03 -26.12 13.57
CA THR A 601 17.45 -27.49 13.91
C THR A 601 17.06 -27.84 15.34
N SER A 602 16.68 -29.09 15.58
CA SER A 602 16.22 -29.55 16.91
C SER A 602 17.10 -30.63 17.55
N ASN A 603 18.19 -31.04 16.90
CA ASN A 603 19.12 -32.04 17.43
C ASN A 603 20.51 -31.93 16.77
N GLU A 604 21.50 -32.63 17.34
CA GLU A 604 22.90 -32.60 16.87
C GLU A 604 23.08 -33.14 15.45
N SER A 605 22.23 -34.09 15.02
CA SER A 605 22.28 -34.66 13.66
C SER A 605 21.85 -33.63 12.61
N GLU A 606 20.78 -32.89 12.90
CA GLU A 606 20.31 -31.77 12.07
C GLU A 606 21.31 -30.62 12.06
N LEU A 607 21.95 -30.33 13.20
CA LEU A 607 23.00 -29.31 13.29
C LEU A 607 24.17 -29.62 12.34
N LYS A 608 24.58 -30.89 12.22
CA LYS A 608 25.62 -31.30 11.26
C LYS A 608 25.22 -31.04 9.81
N LYS A 609 23.93 -31.20 9.46
CA LYS A 609 23.42 -30.87 8.11
C LYS A 609 23.35 -29.36 7.90
N ALA A 610 22.85 -28.61 8.87
CA ALA A 610 22.78 -27.15 8.81
C ALA A 610 24.17 -26.52 8.65
N LYS A 611 25.20 -27.08 9.30
CA LYS A 611 26.60 -26.68 9.12
C LYS A 611 27.04 -26.70 7.65
N LEU A 612 26.76 -27.79 6.93
CA LEU A 612 27.09 -27.91 5.50
C LEU A 612 26.38 -26.86 4.64
N LEU A 613 25.14 -26.51 4.99
CA LEU A 613 24.36 -25.50 4.28
C LEU A 613 24.92 -24.08 4.48
N VAL A 614 25.37 -23.75 5.69
CA VAL A 614 25.99 -22.45 6.00
C VAL A 614 27.37 -22.29 5.35
N GLU A 615 28.05 -23.38 4.94
CA GLU A 615 29.30 -23.28 4.19
C GLU A 615 29.13 -22.66 2.80
N ILE A 616 27.94 -22.79 2.20
CA ILE A 616 27.64 -22.33 0.84
C ILE A 616 27.35 -20.83 0.81
N LYS A 617 26.60 -20.32 1.79
CA LYS A 617 26.17 -18.92 1.87
C LYS A 617 26.52 -18.31 3.22
N ASN A 618 27.39 -17.29 3.20
CA ASN A 618 27.87 -16.62 4.42
C ASN A 618 26.80 -15.79 5.17
N ALA A 619 25.68 -15.44 4.53
CA ALA A 619 24.57 -14.69 5.15
C ALA A 619 23.52 -15.64 5.76
N SER A 620 23.97 -16.56 6.61
CA SER A 620 23.12 -17.60 7.19
C SER A 620 23.31 -17.70 8.70
N LEU A 621 22.21 -17.94 9.43
CA LEU A 621 22.20 -18.23 10.87
C LEU A 621 21.51 -19.57 11.12
N ILE A 622 21.97 -20.28 12.15
CA ILE A 622 21.35 -21.53 12.60
C ILE A 622 20.68 -21.27 13.94
N LEU A 623 19.37 -21.52 14.02
CA LEU A 623 18.63 -21.54 15.28
C LEU A 623 18.55 -22.99 15.74
N ALA A 624 19.35 -23.34 16.74
CA ALA A 624 19.46 -24.69 17.25
C ALA A 624 18.84 -24.81 18.64
N ASN A 625 17.94 -25.78 18.82
CA ASN A 625 17.48 -26.20 20.12
C ASN A 625 18.17 -27.52 20.49
N LEU A 626 18.98 -27.52 21.56
CA LEU A 626 19.81 -28.66 21.96
C LEU A 626 19.76 -28.88 23.48
N PRO A 627 19.93 -30.11 23.98
CA PRO A 627 20.18 -30.37 25.40
C PRO A 627 21.37 -29.58 25.96
N ILE A 628 21.39 -29.32 27.27
CA ILE A 628 22.46 -28.54 27.92
C ILE A 628 23.85 -29.15 27.73
N ASP A 629 23.95 -30.48 27.73
CA ASP A 629 25.21 -31.21 27.64
C ASP A 629 25.70 -31.42 26.20
N SER A 630 24.99 -30.88 25.21
CA SER A 630 25.35 -31.03 23.79
C SER A 630 26.64 -30.28 23.44
N SER A 631 27.54 -30.97 22.73
CA SER A 631 28.78 -30.37 22.24
C SER A 631 28.55 -29.58 20.95
N LEU A 632 28.98 -28.32 20.92
CA LEU A 632 28.93 -27.49 19.71
C LEU A 632 30.17 -27.70 18.82
N PRO A 633 30.03 -27.73 17.49
CA PRO A 633 31.16 -27.75 16.57
C PRO A 633 32.06 -26.52 16.73
N THR A 634 33.38 -26.69 16.66
CA THR A 634 34.37 -25.60 16.89
C THR A 634 34.34 -24.50 15.82
N ASP A 635 33.81 -24.80 14.65
CA ASP A 635 33.66 -23.88 13.51
C ASP A 635 32.33 -23.10 13.51
N LEU A 636 31.46 -23.36 14.50
CA LEU A 636 30.26 -22.58 14.76
C LEU A 636 30.43 -21.76 16.05
N GLY A 637 30.26 -20.45 15.94
CA GLY A 637 30.30 -19.54 17.06
C GLY A 637 28.90 -19.21 17.57
N VAL A 638 28.77 -19.05 18.89
CA VAL A 638 27.53 -18.69 19.56
C VAL A 638 27.30 -17.17 19.46
N VAL A 639 26.29 -16.77 18.70
CA VAL A 639 25.83 -15.37 18.60
C VAL A 639 24.91 -15.03 19.76
N PHE A 640 24.03 -15.96 20.12
CA PHE A 640 23.09 -15.81 21.22
C PHE A 640 22.81 -17.19 21.86
N GLN A 641 22.65 -17.22 23.17
CA GLN A 641 22.28 -18.40 23.95
C GLN A 641 21.26 -18.03 25.02
N GLN A 642 20.16 -18.78 25.09
CA GLN A 642 19.21 -18.76 26.19
C GLN A 642 18.91 -20.18 26.66
N THR A 643 19.18 -20.45 27.94
CA THR A 643 18.85 -21.72 28.59
C THR A 643 17.39 -21.72 29.07
N PHE A 644 16.68 -22.81 28.79
CA PHE A 644 15.34 -23.13 29.27
C PHE A 644 15.36 -24.51 29.92
N ASN A 645 15.28 -24.57 31.26
CA ASN A 645 15.29 -25.82 32.03
C ASN A 645 16.45 -26.75 31.65
N THR A 646 16.21 -27.77 30.82
CA THR A 646 17.19 -28.78 30.35
C THR A 646 17.64 -28.59 28.89
N GLN A 647 17.17 -27.53 28.21
CA GLN A 647 17.50 -27.22 26.82
C GLN A 647 18.14 -25.84 26.67
N ASN A 648 18.99 -25.69 25.66
CA ASN A 648 19.62 -24.46 25.23
C ASN A 648 19.13 -24.09 23.84
N ILE A 649 18.61 -22.88 23.69
CA ILE A 649 18.33 -22.27 22.39
C ILE A 649 19.57 -21.45 22.01
N PHE A 650 20.23 -21.87 20.94
CA PHE A 650 21.40 -21.21 20.37
C PHE A 650 21.05 -20.55 19.05
N LEU A 651 21.52 -19.32 18.87
CA LEU A 651 21.69 -18.72 17.55
C LEU A 651 23.17 -18.83 17.20
N LEU A 652 23.47 -19.65 16.20
CA LEU A 652 24.83 -19.97 15.78
C LEU A 652 25.15 -19.33 14.43
N LYS A 653 26.42 -19.00 14.24
CA LYS A 653 26.96 -18.50 12.98
C LYS A 653 28.31 -19.13 12.70
N LYS A 654 28.62 -19.31 11.42
CA LYS A 654 29.95 -19.78 10.99
C LYS A 654 31.05 -18.84 11.49
N VAL A 655 32.07 -19.43 12.12
CA VAL A 655 33.29 -18.74 12.51
C VAL A 655 34.06 -18.33 11.25
N THR A 656 34.44 -17.06 11.17
CA THR A 656 35.29 -16.54 10.10
C THR A 656 36.68 -16.31 10.69
N ASN A 657 37.71 -17.02 10.22
CA ASN A 657 39.10 -16.73 10.58
C ASN A 657 39.52 -15.41 9.93
N LEU A 658 39.34 -14.32 10.66
CA LEU A 658 39.76 -12.97 10.24
C LEU A 658 41.24 -12.70 10.56
N SER A 659 41.93 -13.65 11.20
CA SER A 659 43.34 -13.58 11.58
C SER A 659 44.33 -13.59 10.42
N ASP A 660 43.89 -13.91 9.19
CA ASP A 660 44.75 -13.91 7.99
C ASP A 660 44.76 -12.57 7.24
N PHE A 661 44.01 -11.56 7.71
CA PHE A 661 43.91 -10.24 7.08
C PHE A 661 44.22 -9.14 8.08
N ASP A 662 45.18 -8.25 7.78
CA ASP A 662 45.44 -7.03 8.57
C ASP A 662 44.22 -6.10 8.52
N PRO A 663 43.41 -6.00 9.59
CA PRO A 663 42.22 -5.19 9.57
C PRO A 663 42.58 -3.71 9.82
N VAL A 664 41.92 -2.80 9.11
CA VAL A 664 42.11 -1.37 9.37
C VAL A 664 41.25 -0.94 10.55
N ILE A 665 41.90 -0.49 11.62
CA ILE A 665 41.23 -0.04 12.85
C ILE A 665 41.13 1.48 12.85
N VAL A 666 39.93 2.00 13.08
CA VAL A 666 39.66 3.44 13.23
C VAL A 666 39.07 3.67 14.62
N HIS A 667 39.74 4.51 15.41
CA HIS A 667 39.26 4.90 16.74
C HIS A 667 38.53 6.24 16.69
N LEU A 668 37.34 6.30 17.30
CA LEU A 668 36.49 7.49 17.32
C LEU A 668 37.09 8.67 18.10
N THR A 669 38.07 8.41 18.98
CA THR A 669 38.75 9.40 19.83
C THR A 669 39.65 10.38 19.04
N SER A 670 39.76 10.21 17.73
CA SER A 670 40.52 11.11 16.86
C SER A 670 39.61 12.15 16.19
N SER A 671 40.00 13.44 16.22
CA SER A 671 39.21 14.53 15.61
C SER A 671 39.00 14.37 14.10
N ASP A 672 39.81 13.54 13.44
CA ASP A 672 39.78 13.22 12.01
C ASP A 672 39.23 11.82 11.69
N TRP A 673 38.54 11.16 12.63
CA TRP A 673 38.08 9.77 12.48
C TRP A 673 37.24 9.54 11.21
N GLN A 674 36.42 10.52 10.80
CA GLN A 674 35.61 10.44 9.59
C GLN A 674 36.47 10.33 8.32
N VAL A 675 37.56 11.10 8.24
CA VAL A 675 38.50 11.08 7.11
C VAL A 675 39.25 9.75 7.09
N LYS A 676 39.70 9.27 8.26
CA LYS A 676 40.34 7.95 8.40
C LYS A 676 39.40 6.82 7.99
N LEU A 677 38.13 6.89 8.38
CA LEU A 677 37.10 5.91 8.01
C LEU A 677 36.88 5.89 6.51
N ILE A 678 36.72 7.04 5.85
CA ILE A 678 36.57 7.11 4.38
C ILE A 678 37.77 6.49 3.66
N LYS A 679 38.99 6.78 4.11
CA LYS A 679 40.22 6.18 3.54
C LYS A 679 40.25 4.66 3.74
N ALA A 680 39.92 4.20 4.94
CA ALA A 680 39.85 2.78 5.28
C ALA A 680 38.81 2.05 4.42
N LEU A 681 37.61 2.61 4.24
CA LEU A 681 36.54 2.01 3.44
C LEU A 681 36.90 1.96 1.95
N LYS A 682 37.50 3.01 1.39
CA LYS A 682 38.03 2.99 0.01
C LYS A 682 39.11 1.92 -0.19
N SER A 683 39.95 1.71 0.81
CA SER A 683 40.95 0.63 0.82
C SER A 683 40.27 -0.75 0.85
N ALA A 684 39.26 -0.89 1.70
CA ALA A 684 38.50 -2.13 1.86
C ALA A 684 37.73 -2.53 0.60
N GLU A 685 37.21 -1.58 -0.18
CA GLU A 685 36.57 -1.90 -1.47
C GLU A 685 37.55 -2.49 -2.49
N LYS A 686 38.80 -2.02 -2.51
CA LYS A 686 39.84 -2.52 -3.42
C LYS A 686 40.36 -3.89 -2.99
N SER A 687 40.73 -4.01 -1.72
CA SER A 687 41.45 -5.19 -1.20
C SER A 687 40.55 -6.18 -0.45
N LYS A 688 39.24 -5.92 -0.38
CA LYS A 688 38.21 -6.78 0.24
C LYS A 688 38.45 -7.15 1.71
N HIS A 689 39.17 -6.32 2.48
CA HIS A 689 39.38 -6.52 3.92
C HIS A 689 38.28 -5.88 4.78
N THR A 690 38.26 -6.21 6.07
CA THR A 690 37.29 -5.69 7.05
C THR A 690 37.83 -4.44 7.75
N VAL A 691 36.95 -3.47 8.04
CA VAL A 691 37.29 -2.23 8.77
C VAL A 691 36.58 -2.24 10.13
N PHE A 692 37.34 -2.07 11.21
CA PHE A 692 36.82 -1.99 12.57
C PHE A 692 36.72 -0.53 13.02
N LEU A 693 35.51 -0.06 13.28
CA LEU A 693 35.28 1.22 13.95
C LEU A 693 35.10 0.96 15.45
N VAL A 694 36.07 1.41 16.24
CA VAL A 694 36.14 1.17 17.68
C VAL A 694 35.78 2.43 18.44
N VAL A 695 34.83 2.28 19.36
CA VAL A 695 34.28 3.34 20.20
C VAL A 695 34.43 2.91 21.65
N ASN A 696 35.10 3.74 22.45
CA ASN A 696 35.42 3.44 23.86
C ASN A 696 34.55 4.21 24.86
N ASP A 697 33.69 5.11 24.38
CA ASP A 697 32.80 5.93 25.20
C ASP A 697 31.37 5.87 24.66
N ASP A 698 30.40 6.20 25.51
CA ASP A 698 29.00 6.29 25.08
C ASP A 698 28.78 7.51 24.19
N THR A 699 28.06 7.34 23.09
CA THR A 699 27.80 8.41 22.13
C THR A 699 26.63 9.28 22.59
N GLU A 700 26.71 10.62 22.47
CA GLU A 700 25.62 11.54 22.83
C GLU A 700 24.29 11.23 22.10
N GLU A 701 24.35 10.78 20.84
CA GLU A 701 23.17 10.43 20.03
C GLU A 701 22.62 9.01 20.26
N GLY A 702 23.24 8.21 21.14
CA GLY A 702 22.94 6.80 21.36
C GLY A 702 23.46 5.85 20.27
N ILE A 703 23.92 4.66 20.68
CA ILE A 703 24.67 3.71 19.84
C ILE A 703 23.91 3.28 18.58
N ILE A 704 22.61 2.98 18.68
CA ILE A 704 21.84 2.48 17.53
C ILE A 704 21.65 3.55 16.46
N ASN A 705 21.34 4.78 16.88
CA ASN A 705 21.16 5.88 15.95
C ASN A 705 22.49 6.22 15.27
N PHE A 706 23.59 6.20 16.03
CA PHE A 706 24.94 6.35 15.50
C PHE A 706 25.28 5.28 14.46
N VAL A 707 25.05 4.00 14.76
CA VAL A 707 25.26 2.90 13.79
C VAL A 707 24.41 3.09 12.54
N LYS A 708 23.13 3.41 12.70
CA LYS A 708 22.18 3.60 11.59
C LYS A 708 22.61 4.73 10.67
N LYS A 709 22.86 5.93 11.21
CA LYS A 709 23.34 7.10 10.44
C LYS A 709 24.68 6.82 9.76
N THR A 710 25.61 6.13 10.45
CA THR A 710 26.91 5.77 9.86
C THR A 710 26.74 4.84 8.66
N LEU A 711 25.86 3.84 8.75
CA LEU A 711 25.57 2.95 7.63
C LEU A 711 24.84 3.67 6.48
N GLU A 712 23.95 4.62 6.79
CA GLU A 712 23.28 5.49 5.81
C GLU A 712 24.24 6.42 5.08
N ILE A 713 25.34 6.84 5.69
CA ILE A 713 26.30 7.74 5.06
C ILE A 713 27.30 6.97 4.19
N TYR A 714 27.84 5.86 4.69
CA TYR A 714 28.98 5.19 4.07
C TYR A 714 28.65 3.93 3.25
N TYR A 715 27.46 3.35 3.40
CA TYR A 715 26.97 2.19 2.62
C TYR A 715 27.98 1.04 2.41
N SER A 716 28.78 0.69 3.43
CA SER A 716 29.82 -0.34 3.28
C SER A 716 29.51 -1.66 3.97
N LYS A 717 29.62 -2.77 3.21
CA LYS A 717 29.52 -4.14 3.73
C LYS A 717 30.73 -4.58 4.56
N TYR A 718 31.87 -3.89 4.43
CA TYR A 718 33.13 -4.22 5.10
C TYR A 718 33.28 -3.59 6.50
N LEU A 719 32.39 -2.65 6.87
CA LEU A 719 32.43 -1.97 8.16
C LEU A 719 31.86 -2.85 9.28
N ARG A 720 32.53 -2.85 10.44
CA ARG A 720 32.14 -3.51 11.69
C ARG A 720 32.32 -2.56 12.87
N PHE A 721 31.37 -2.54 13.80
CA PHE A 721 31.39 -1.66 14.97
C PHE A 721 31.75 -2.42 16.24
N PHE A 722 32.62 -1.84 17.04
CA PHE A 722 32.98 -2.32 18.37
C PHE A 722 32.81 -1.19 19.38
N PHE A 723 31.83 -1.34 20.27
CA PHE A 723 31.59 -0.44 21.40
C PHE A 723 32.10 -1.12 22.67
N VAL A 724 33.21 -0.65 23.21
CA VAL A 724 33.81 -1.16 24.43
C VAL A 724 33.57 -0.13 25.53
N LEU A 725 32.45 -0.27 26.24
CA LEU A 725 31.94 0.78 27.14
C LEU A 725 32.49 0.66 28.57
N ASP A 726 33.03 -0.50 28.93
CA ASP A 726 33.57 -0.75 30.25
C ASP A 726 35.03 -0.27 30.36
N LYS A 727 35.30 0.60 31.34
CA LYS A 727 36.61 1.25 31.52
C LYS A 727 37.78 0.29 31.80
N ASN A 728 37.50 -0.90 32.34
CA ASN A 728 38.51 -1.89 32.74
C ASN A 728 38.88 -2.89 31.62
N CYS A 729 38.43 -2.66 30.39
CA CYS A 729 38.74 -3.56 29.27
C CYS A 729 40.16 -3.38 28.74
N PRO A 730 40.82 -4.45 28.25
CA PRO A 730 42.05 -4.33 27.49
C PRO A 730 41.87 -3.38 26.28
N LYS A 731 42.91 -2.64 25.91
CA LYS A 731 42.88 -1.84 24.66
C LYS A 731 42.51 -2.73 23.47
N PHE A 732 41.66 -2.23 22.59
CA PHE A 732 41.20 -2.99 21.44
C PHE A 732 42.37 -3.34 20.51
N LEU A 733 42.67 -4.63 20.43
CA LEU A 733 43.67 -5.20 19.55
C LEU A 733 43.05 -6.45 18.91
N HIS A 734 43.11 -6.54 17.58
CA HIS A 734 42.44 -7.61 16.83
C HIS A 734 42.98 -9.02 17.16
N ASN A 735 44.23 -9.10 17.63
CA ASN A 735 44.92 -10.32 18.02
C ASN A 735 44.85 -10.62 19.53
N CYS A 736 44.16 -9.80 20.31
CA CYS A 736 44.00 -10.05 21.74
C CYS A 736 42.98 -11.20 21.97
N PRO A 737 43.32 -12.22 22.79
CA PRO A 737 42.43 -13.35 23.07
C PRO A 737 41.04 -12.94 23.56
N PHE A 738 40.95 -11.80 24.27
CA PHE A 738 39.69 -11.26 24.79
C PHE A 738 38.69 -10.89 23.67
N TYR A 739 39.16 -10.32 22.56
CA TYR A 739 38.31 -9.89 21.45
C TYR A 739 38.17 -10.96 20.36
N GLN A 740 39.08 -11.93 20.32
CA GLN A 740 39.22 -12.88 19.23
C GLN A 740 37.94 -13.70 18.98
N THR A 741 37.30 -14.20 20.03
CA THR A 741 36.05 -14.96 19.93
C THR A 741 34.92 -14.12 19.30
N GLN A 742 34.79 -12.86 19.72
CA GLN A 742 33.76 -11.95 19.21
C GLN A 742 34.06 -11.48 17.78
N ILE A 743 35.34 -11.20 17.47
CA ILE A 743 35.79 -10.84 16.11
C ILE A 743 35.46 -11.97 15.13
N ASN A 744 35.74 -13.22 15.53
CA ASN A 744 35.50 -14.41 14.73
C ASN A 744 34.02 -14.66 14.38
N LEU A 745 33.07 -14.10 15.15
CA LEU A 745 31.64 -14.11 14.81
C LEU A 745 31.29 -13.17 13.64
N ASN A 746 32.16 -12.19 13.36
CA ASN A 746 32.01 -11.24 12.25
C ASN A 746 30.62 -10.55 12.26
N LEU A 747 30.12 -10.19 13.45
CA LEU A 747 28.84 -9.49 13.61
C LEU A 747 28.99 -8.01 13.28
N LYS A 748 27.93 -7.41 12.71
CA LYS A 748 27.97 -6.01 12.26
C LYS A 748 28.22 -5.05 13.42
N VAL A 749 27.53 -5.27 14.54
CA VAL A 749 27.61 -4.45 15.76
C VAL A 749 27.96 -5.33 16.95
N ASN A 750 28.97 -4.92 17.71
CA ASN A 750 29.46 -5.64 18.88
C ASN A 750 29.54 -4.66 20.04
N ILE A 751 28.86 -4.95 21.14
CA ILE A 751 28.84 -4.09 22.32
C ILE A 751 29.29 -4.90 23.53
N TYR A 752 30.28 -4.38 24.25
CA TYR A 752 30.70 -4.91 25.54
C TYR A 752 30.30 -3.91 26.63
N LYS A 753 29.41 -4.35 27.53
CA LYS A 753 28.85 -3.53 28.62
C LYS A 753 28.59 -4.42 29.83
N ASN A 754 28.92 -3.93 31.02
CA ASN A 754 28.69 -4.62 32.30
C ASN A 754 29.29 -6.04 32.33
N GLY A 755 30.50 -6.20 31.82
CA GLY A 755 31.25 -7.46 31.81
C GLY A 755 30.77 -8.49 30.77
N LYS A 756 29.80 -8.15 29.91
CA LYS A 756 29.19 -9.08 28.95
C LYS A 756 29.16 -8.51 27.54
N TRP A 757 29.36 -9.38 26.55
CA TRP A 757 29.05 -9.09 25.15
C TRP A 757 27.53 -9.13 24.94
N GLY A 758 27.01 -8.17 24.19
CA GLY A 758 25.58 -8.05 23.91
C GLY A 758 25.28 -7.16 22.71
N SER A 759 23.99 -6.93 22.50
CA SER A 759 23.47 -6.00 21.49
C SER A 759 22.24 -5.28 22.02
N TYR A 760 22.04 -4.03 21.59
CA TYR A 760 20.76 -3.36 21.87
C TYR A 760 19.70 -3.83 20.87
N ARG A 761 18.52 -4.20 21.37
CA ARG A 761 17.41 -4.76 20.58
C ARG A 761 16.10 -4.09 20.94
N ASN A 762 15.28 -3.84 19.93
CA ASN A 762 13.92 -3.34 20.11
C ASN A 762 12.99 -4.52 20.41
N LEU A 763 12.43 -4.59 21.61
CA LEU A 763 11.43 -5.58 21.97
C LEU A 763 10.03 -4.94 21.93
N PRO A 764 9.02 -5.60 21.37
CA PRO A 764 7.65 -5.11 21.42
C PRO A 764 7.23 -4.89 22.87
N PHE A 765 6.71 -3.71 23.19
CA PHE A 765 6.19 -3.46 24.53
C PHE A 765 4.96 -4.36 24.76
N LEU A 766 5.10 -5.35 25.66
CA LEU A 766 3.96 -6.06 26.22
C LEU A 766 3.40 -5.20 27.35
N ASP A 767 2.22 -4.63 27.09
CA ASP A 767 1.38 -3.89 28.03
C ASP A 767 0.91 -4.85 29.15
N ASN A 768 1.82 -5.30 30.01
CA ASN A 768 1.47 -5.99 31.24
C ASN A 768 0.91 -4.93 32.20
N VAL A 769 -0.39 -4.67 32.06
CA VAL A 769 -1.26 -3.99 33.03
C VAL A 769 -0.86 -2.54 33.33
N VAL A 770 -1.10 -1.66 32.36
CA VAL A 770 -1.77 -0.38 32.65
C VAL A 770 -3.01 -0.33 31.78
N PRO A 771 -4.23 -0.15 32.33
CA PRO A 771 -5.44 -0.11 31.53
C PRO A 771 -5.34 1.03 30.50
N ASN A 772 -5.14 0.64 29.25
CA ASN A 772 -5.30 1.50 28.11
C ASN A 772 -6.77 1.94 28.07
N PHE A 773 -7.05 3.18 28.46
CA PHE A 773 -8.41 3.75 28.60
C PHE A 773 -9.31 3.57 27.36
N ASN A 774 -8.71 3.29 26.18
CA ASN A 774 -9.36 3.21 24.88
C ASN A 774 -9.65 1.79 24.38
N LYS A 775 -9.31 0.73 25.12
CA LYS A 775 -9.80 -0.63 24.80
C LYS A 775 -11.07 -0.91 25.58
N THR A 776 -12.16 -0.93 24.82
CA THR A 776 -13.55 -1.21 25.18
C THR A 776 -13.75 -2.55 25.90
N GLU A 777 -13.34 -2.64 27.16
CA GLU A 777 -13.99 -3.48 28.17
C GLU A 777 -15.00 -2.59 28.91
N GLY A 778 -16.22 -3.09 29.12
CA GLY A 778 -17.40 -2.27 29.45
C GLY A 778 -17.29 -1.33 30.68
N PRO A 779 -18.32 -0.47 30.90
CA PRO A 779 -18.36 0.57 31.93
C PRO A 779 -18.05 0.12 33.38
N LYS A 780 -18.06 -1.20 33.63
CA LYS A 780 -17.81 -1.82 34.95
C LYS A 780 -16.40 -1.58 35.51
N LYS A 781 -15.35 -1.49 34.69
CA LYS A 781 -13.95 -1.31 35.17
C LYS A 781 -13.66 0.13 35.64
N TYR A 782 -14.44 1.11 35.15
CA TYR A 782 -14.26 2.53 35.43
C TYR A 782 -14.89 2.95 36.77
N LEU A 783 -16.03 2.35 37.15
CA LEU A 783 -16.75 2.70 38.38
C LEU A 783 -15.99 2.33 39.66
N SER A 784 -15.19 1.26 39.65
CA SER A 784 -14.39 0.83 40.82
C SER A 784 -13.27 1.80 41.20
N LEU A 785 -12.85 2.65 40.25
CA LEU A 785 -11.80 3.65 40.46
C LEU A 785 -12.35 4.98 41.00
N LEU A 786 -13.68 5.15 41.04
CA LEU A 786 -14.28 6.37 41.55
C LEU A 786 -14.00 6.56 43.04
N ARG A 787 -13.64 7.79 43.40
CA ARG A 787 -13.42 8.24 44.77
C ARG A 787 -14.16 9.56 44.98
N MET A 788 -14.71 9.75 46.18
CA MET A 788 -15.34 11.02 46.55
C MET A 788 -14.50 11.77 47.56
N TYR A 789 -14.26 13.04 47.28
CA TYR A 789 -13.47 13.88 48.18
C TYR A 789 -14.20 14.04 49.52
N GLY A 790 -13.54 13.63 50.61
CA GLY A 790 -14.07 13.79 51.97
C GLY A 790 -15.12 12.75 52.42
N ILE A 791 -15.45 11.77 51.57
CA ILE A 791 -16.45 10.73 51.86
C ILE A 791 -15.87 9.34 51.52
N ASP A 792 -15.87 8.45 52.49
CA ASP A 792 -15.64 7.01 52.32
C ASP A 792 -16.94 6.37 51.82
N VAL A 793 -17.06 6.26 50.49
CA VAL A 793 -18.25 5.73 49.82
C VAL A 793 -18.35 4.22 50.03
N LYS A 794 -19.52 3.75 50.47
CA LYS A 794 -19.84 2.33 50.63
C LYS A 794 -20.58 1.78 49.42
N TYR A 795 -21.53 2.53 48.86
CA TYR A 795 -22.28 2.12 47.67
C TYR A 795 -22.49 3.31 46.73
N PHE A 796 -22.49 3.00 45.43
CA PHE A 796 -22.99 3.88 44.38
C PHE A 796 -24.27 3.28 43.79
N GLY A 797 -25.32 4.09 43.68
CA GLY A 797 -26.58 3.74 43.02
C GLY A 797 -26.49 4.02 41.51
N LEU A 798 -26.86 3.02 40.71
CA LEU A 798 -26.88 3.13 39.24
C LEU A 798 -28.31 3.36 38.75
N ASN A 799 -28.45 4.31 37.83
CA ASN A 799 -29.71 4.70 37.19
C ASN A 799 -29.74 4.33 35.69
N LEU A 800 -30.93 4.38 35.10
CA LEU A 800 -31.16 4.01 33.68
C LEU A 800 -30.24 4.78 32.73
N LYS A 801 -30.01 6.08 32.97
CA LYS A 801 -29.06 6.91 32.18
C LYS A 801 -27.62 6.42 32.30
N ASN A 802 -27.21 5.86 33.45
CA ASN A 802 -25.88 5.28 33.64
C ASN A 802 -25.73 3.91 32.97
N PHE A 803 -26.83 3.18 32.74
CA PHE A 803 -26.83 1.91 31.99
C PHE A 803 -26.89 2.13 30.47
N LEU A 804 -27.63 3.16 30.03
CA LEU A 804 -27.74 3.60 28.64
C LEU A 804 -26.51 4.41 28.16
N VAL A 805 -25.38 4.33 28.87
CA VAL A 805 -24.09 4.88 28.43
C VAL A 805 -23.66 4.10 27.18
N THR A 806 -24.22 4.53 26.06
CA THR A 806 -23.87 4.14 24.71
C THR A 806 -22.71 5.02 24.25
N GLU A 807 -22.04 4.63 23.16
CA GLU A 807 -20.95 5.44 22.59
C GLU A 807 -21.36 6.89 22.23
N LYS A 808 -22.67 7.17 22.16
CA LYS A 808 -23.27 8.49 21.91
C LYS A 808 -23.29 9.42 23.14
N LEU A 809 -23.28 8.89 24.37
CA LEU A 809 -23.45 9.66 25.61
C LEU A 809 -22.16 9.74 26.46
N LYS A 810 -20.99 9.42 25.88
CA LYS A 810 -19.70 9.26 26.58
C LYS A 810 -19.31 10.43 27.51
N ASN A 811 -19.84 11.65 27.30
CA ASN A 811 -19.53 12.83 28.11
C ASN A 811 -20.65 13.26 29.08
N GLU A 812 -21.79 12.55 29.11
CA GLU A 812 -22.91 12.83 30.02
C GLU A 812 -23.30 11.59 30.81
N LEU A 813 -22.38 11.08 31.62
CA LEU A 813 -22.62 9.97 32.55
C LEU A 813 -23.79 10.25 33.52
N GLY A 814 -24.17 11.52 33.69
CA GLY A 814 -25.37 11.93 34.41
C GLY A 814 -25.11 12.10 35.91
N TYR A 815 -26.14 11.84 36.72
CA TYR A 815 -26.03 11.84 38.17
C TYR A 815 -25.88 10.40 38.68
N LEU A 816 -25.09 10.23 39.74
CA LEU A 816 -24.99 9.01 40.54
C LEU A 816 -25.53 9.28 41.93
N GLU A 817 -26.15 8.27 42.52
CA GLU A 817 -26.43 8.25 43.95
C GLU A 817 -25.27 7.61 44.69
N TYR A 818 -25.04 8.03 45.93
CA TYR A 818 -24.02 7.43 46.77
C TYR A 818 -24.52 7.33 48.21
N SER A 819 -23.92 6.41 48.96
CA SER A 819 -24.01 6.33 50.41
C SER A 819 -22.63 6.05 50.99
N GLY A 820 -22.30 6.69 52.11
CA GLY A 820 -20.94 6.66 52.64
C GLY A 820 -20.80 7.32 54.00
N ILE A 821 -19.55 7.49 54.43
CA ILE A 821 -19.19 8.04 55.72
C ILE A 821 -18.29 9.26 55.49
N THR A 822 -18.65 10.41 56.05
CA THR A 822 -17.79 11.61 55.98
C THR A 822 -16.52 11.43 56.81
N LYS A 823 -15.50 12.27 56.60
CA LYS A 823 -14.31 12.34 57.48
C LYS A 823 -14.65 12.54 58.97
N SER A 824 -15.79 13.16 59.28
CA SER A 824 -16.29 13.33 60.65
C SER A 824 -17.03 12.12 61.22
N GLY A 825 -17.12 11.00 60.48
CA GLY A 825 -17.78 9.77 60.90
C GLY A 825 -19.30 9.74 60.68
N GLN A 826 -19.88 10.76 60.03
CA GLN A 826 -21.32 10.83 59.80
C GLN A 826 -21.73 9.97 58.59
N LYS A 827 -22.76 9.13 58.76
CA LYS A 827 -23.38 8.39 57.65
C LYS A 827 -24.21 9.34 56.78
N VAL A 828 -23.88 9.41 55.49
CA VAL A 828 -24.49 10.32 54.52
C VAL A 828 -24.87 9.59 53.24
N MET A 829 -25.98 10.02 52.62
CA MET A 829 -26.38 9.64 51.27
C MET A 829 -26.54 10.89 50.43
N GLY A 830 -26.25 10.82 49.14
CA GLY A 830 -26.36 11.99 48.29
C GLY A 830 -26.46 11.64 46.82
N MET A 831 -26.60 12.68 46.00
CA MET A 831 -26.45 12.57 44.56
C MET A 831 -25.32 13.48 44.09
N VAL A 832 -24.58 13.04 43.09
CA VAL A 832 -23.43 13.77 42.56
C VAL A 832 -23.40 13.67 41.04
N ARG A 833 -23.01 14.76 40.39
CA ARG A 833 -22.86 14.80 38.93
C ARG A 833 -21.51 14.20 38.54
N LEU A 834 -21.52 13.27 37.60
CA LEU A 834 -20.30 12.68 37.07
C LEU A 834 -19.85 13.45 35.82
N ASN A 835 -18.71 14.14 35.93
CA ASN A 835 -18.15 14.95 34.84
C ASN A 835 -17.00 14.19 34.15
N GLY A 836 -17.28 13.63 32.97
CA GLY A 836 -16.27 13.06 32.08
C GLY A 836 -15.44 11.92 32.69
N THR A 837 -14.11 11.98 32.52
CA THR A 837 -13.14 10.92 32.86
C THR A 837 -12.52 11.06 34.26
N ASN A 838 -12.98 12.02 35.08
CA ASN A 838 -12.41 12.23 36.40
C ASN A 838 -12.74 11.06 37.35
N THR A 839 -11.72 10.49 37.96
CA THR A 839 -11.85 9.45 39.00
C THR A 839 -12.13 10.02 40.38
N GLU A 840 -11.90 11.31 40.60
CA GLU A 840 -12.20 12.02 41.85
C GLU A 840 -13.39 12.96 41.67
N ILE A 841 -14.39 12.81 42.53
CA ILE A 841 -15.67 13.52 42.47
C ILE A 841 -15.87 14.33 43.76
N TYR A 842 -16.38 15.54 43.64
CA TYR A 842 -16.66 16.41 44.77
C TYR A 842 -18.16 16.38 45.10
N PRO A 843 -18.56 15.96 46.31
CA PRO A 843 -19.96 16.00 46.73
C PRO A 843 -20.45 17.45 46.81
N ASP A 844 -21.69 17.67 46.40
CA ASP A 844 -22.40 18.93 46.66
C ASP A 844 -23.14 18.83 48.00
N ASN A 845 -22.88 19.79 48.89
CA ASN A 845 -23.49 19.82 50.22
C ASN A 845 -25.03 19.95 50.16
N TYR A 846 -25.59 20.57 49.11
CA TYR A 846 -27.05 20.70 48.94
C TYR A 846 -27.72 19.38 48.55
N PHE A 847 -26.95 18.47 47.96
CA PHE A 847 -27.42 17.16 47.50
C PHE A 847 -26.89 16.02 48.38
N SER A 848 -26.64 16.32 49.66
CA SER A 848 -26.14 15.36 50.65
C SER A 848 -27.01 15.41 51.91
N TRP A 849 -27.49 14.25 52.35
CA TRP A 849 -28.41 14.07 53.48
C TRP A 849 -27.87 13.04 54.46
N LYS A 850 -28.26 13.17 55.73
CA LYS A 850 -27.92 12.18 56.76
C LYS A 850 -28.73 10.89 56.55
N ILE A 851 -28.07 9.74 56.58
CA ILE A 851 -28.75 8.44 56.51
C ILE A 851 -29.53 8.22 57.82
N PRO A 852 -30.84 7.89 57.78
CA PRO A 852 -31.61 7.50 58.96
C PRO A 852 -30.96 6.32 59.71
N PRO A 853 -31.00 6.25 61.05
CA PRO A 853 -30.35 5.18 61.80
C PRO A 853 -30.84 3.77 61.45
N SER A 854 -32.09 3.65 60.98
CA SER A 854 -32.74 2.39 60.59
C SER A 854 -32.37 1.91 59.19
N TRP A 855 -31.67 2.73 58.38
CA TRP A 855 -31.32 2.38 57.01
C TRP A 855 -29.90 1.86 56.91
N SER A 856 -29.75 0.81 56.11
CA SER A 856 -28.44 0.35 55.66
C SER A 856 -27.87 1.31 54.59
N PHE A 857 -26.58 1.15 54.29
CA PHE A 857 -25.96 1.96 53.23
C PHE A 857 -26.48 1.58 51.84
N ASP A 858 -26.78 0.31 51.60
CA ASP A 858 -27.35 -0.16 50.33
C ASP A 858 -28.77 0.37 50.11
N ASP A 859 -29.65 0.34 51.13
CA ASP A 859 -30.98 0.96 51.03
C ASP A 859 -30.89 2.45 50.70
N ALA A 860 -30.03 3.18 51.43
CA ALA A 860 -29.83 4.61 51.24
C ALA A 860 -29.33 4.99 49.84
N ALA A 861 -28.62 4.09 49.15
CA ALA A 861 -28.10 4.32 47.80
C ALA A 861 -29.17 4.17 46.69
N THR A 862 -30.43 3.86 47.03
CA THR A 862 -31.51 3.60 46.05
C THR A 862 -32.63 4.64 46.02
N VAL A 863 -32.57 5.66 46.88
CA VAL A 863 -33.74 6.48 47.22
C VAL A 863 -33.77 7.83 46.48
N LEU A 864 -32.66 8.53 46.44
CA LEU A 864 -32.64 9.96 46.13
C LEU A 864 -33.14 10.31 44.73
N ILE A 865 -32.61 9.71 43.67
CA ILE A 865 -33.00 10.00 42.29
C ILE A 865 -34.45 9.56 42.03
N PRO A 866 -34.86 8.30 42.29
CA PRO A 866 -36.24 7.87 42.07
C PRO A 866 -37.29 8.72 42.82
N PHE A 867 -37.07 8.98 44.12
CA PHE A 867 -38.03 9.76 44.92
C PHE A 867 -37.98 11.25 44.59
N THR A 868 -36.82 11.82 44.24
CA THR A 868 -36.74 13.22 43.79
C THR A 868 -37.54 13.42 42.50
N PHE A 869 -37.38 12.53 41.52
CA PHE A 869 -38.16 12.61 40.27
C PHE A 869 -39.66 12.38 40.51
N ALA A 870 -40.02 11.40 41.33
CA ALA A 870 -41.42 11.16 41.69
C ALA A 870 -42.05 12.37 42.39
N TYR A 871 -41.35 12.96 43.37
CA TYR A 871 -41.82 14.13 44.10
C TYR A 871 -41.89 15.38 43.22
N TYR A 872 -40.86 15.62 42.41
CA TYR A 872 -40.86 16.72 41.45
C TYR A 872 -42.03 16.60 40.47
N THR A 873 -42.28 15.39 39.96
CA THR A 873 -43.35 15.16 38.96
C THR A 873 -44.74 15.22 39.58
N LEU A 874 -44.98 14.49 40.67
CA LEU A 874 -46.32 14.37 41.25
C LEU A 874 -46.68 15.57 42.12
N VAL A 875 -45.75 16.10 42.91
CA VAL A 875 -46.05 17.14 43.91
C VAL A 875 -45.74 18.55 43.38
N ILE A 876 -44.62 18.76 42.68
CA ILE A 876 -44.19 20.10 42.26
C ILE A 876 -44.81 20.52 40.92
N THR A 877 -44.64 19.71 39.87
CA THR A 877 -45.11 20.05 38.52
C THR A 877 -46.59 19.76 38.33
N SER A 878 -47.03 18.55 38.70
CA SER A 878 -48.42 18.12 38.49
C SER A 878 -49.35 18.45 39.66
N LYS A 879 -48.81 18.68 40.87
CA LYS A 879 -49.55 19.04 42.09
C LYS A 879 -50.72 18.12 42.40
N VAL A 880 -50.49 16.82 42.29
CA VAL A 880 -51.48 15.76 42.52
C VAL A 880 -52.01 15.83 43.96
N VAL A 881 -53.32 15.67 44.12
CA VAL A 881 -54.01 15.71 45.43
C VAL A 881 -54.71 14.40 45.76
N LYS A 882 -55.12 14.26 47.03
CA LYS A 882 -55.83 13.07 47.54
C LYS A 882 -57.07 12.74 46.69
N ASN A 883 -57.31 11.45 46.48
CA ASN A 883 -58.39 10.86 45.67
C ASN A 883 -58.29 11.04 44.15
N GLU A 884 -57.25 11.69 43.62
CA GLU A 884 -57.02 11.71 42.17
C GLU A 884 -56.57 10.34 41.64
N GLN A 885 -56.76 10.12 40.33
CA GLN A 885 -56.36 8.91 39.66
C GLN A 885 -55.03 9.13 38.94
N VAL A 886 -54.05 8.28 39.21
CA VAL A 886 -52.71 8.40 38.62
C VAL A 886 -52.33 7.10 37.94
N LEU A 887 -52.00 7.17 36.65
CA LEU A 887 -51.42 6.06 35.90
C LEU A 887 -49.89 6.16 35.90
N ILE A 888 -49.24 5.15 36.46
CA ILE A 888 -47.78 5.08 36.59
C ILE A 888 -47.28 3.92 35.72
N HIS A 889 -46.66 4.23 34.59
CA HIS A 889 -46.08 3.20 33.73
C HIS A 889 -44.83 2.58 34.37
N ALA A 890 -44.58 1.30 34.04
CA ALA A 890 -43.41 0.54 34.45
C ALA A 890 -43.21 0.52 35.98
N GLY A 891 -44.24 0.08 36.72
CA GLY A 891 -44.31 0.12 38.18
C GLY A 891 -43.21 -0.64 38.92
N CYS A 892 -42.55 -1.60 38.26
CA CYS A 892 -41.41 -2.31 38.81
C CYS A 892 -40.08 -1.53 38.76
N THR A 893 -39.99 -0.45 37.98
CA THR A 893 -38.76 0.36 37.94
C THR A 893 -38.59 1.16 39.24
N PRO A 894 -37.36 1.55 39.64
CA PRO A 894 -37.16 2.34 40.86
C PRO A 894 -38.02 3.62 40.90
N LEU A 895 -38.09 4.35 39.79
CA LEU A 895 -38.95 5.53 39.66
C LEU A 895 -40.44 5.16 39.76
N GLY A 896 -40.86 4.09 39.10
CA GLY A 896 -42.23 3.59 39.19
C GLY A 896 -42.64 3.23 40.62
N GLN A 897 -41.79 2.52 41.34
CA GLN A 897 -42.02 2.16 42.75
C GLN A 897 -42.09 3.40 43.65
N ALA A 898 -41.17 4.35 43.50
CA ALA A 898 -41.18 5.59 44.26
C ALA A 898 -42.44 6.43 43.98
N ALA A 899 -42.87 6.51 42.72
CA ALA A 899 -44.09 7.20 42.31
C ALA A 899 -45.34 6.51 42.86
N ILE A 900 -45.42 5.18 42.84
CA ILE A 900 -46.53 4.41 43.42
C ILE A 900 -46.60 4.66 44.93
N ALA A 901 -45.47 4.53 45.62
CA ALA A 901 -45.39 4.74 47.06
C ALA A 901 -45.85 6.16 47.45
N LEU A 902 -45.38 7.18 46.71
CA LEU A 902 -45.74 8.57 46.97
C LEU A 902 -47.20 8.87 46.64
N ALA A 903 -47.72 8.38 45.52
CA ALA A 903 -49.11 8.57 45.13
C ALA A 903 -50.07 7.90 46.12
N LEU A 904 -49.75 6.67 46.57
CA LEU A 904 -50.51 5.99 47.62
C LEU A 904 -50.44 6.75 48.97
N HIS A 905 -49.29 7.30 49.33
CA HIS A 905 -49.12 8.11 50.54
C HIS A 905 -49.99 9.39 50.52
N ILE A 906 -50.07 10.06 49.37
CA ILE A 906 -50.95 11.22 49.15
C ILE A 906 -52.44 10.80 49.22
N GLY A 907 -52.74 9.52 48.99
CA GLY A 907 -54.09 8.95 49.00
C GLY A 907 -54.73 8.96 47.61
N CYS A 908 -53.93 8.82 46.55
CA CYS A 908 -54.40 8.71 45.17
C CYS A 908 -54.89 7.28 44.86
N LYS A 909 -55.77 7.16 43.87
CA LYS A 909 -56.10 5.87 43.25
C LYS A 909 -55.07 5.59 42.15
N VAL A 910 -54.14 4.67 42.44
CA VAL A 910 -53.03 4.35 41.53
C VAL A 910 -53.42 3.23 40.57
N TYR A 911 -53.05 3.39 39.30
CA TYR A 911 -53.00 2.35 38.28
C TYR A 911 -51.55 2.21 37.82
N THR A 912 -51.10 1.00 37.51
CA THR A 912 -49.73 0.81 37.04
C THR A 912 -49.59 -0.31 36.01
N THR A 913 -48.53 -0.24 35.22
CA THR A 913 -48.23 -1.23 34.19
C THR A 913 -47.03 -2.09 34.53
N PHE A 914 -47.09 -3.34 34.07
CA PHE A 914 -46.01 -4.33 34.14
C PHE A 914 -45.87 -5.06 32.79
N ASN A 915 -44.75 -5.73 32.54
CA ASN A 915 -44.51 -6.48 31.30
C ASN A 915 -44.53 -7.99 31.53
N THR A 916 -44.09 -8.46 32.71
CA THR A 916 -43.97 -9.90 32.99
C THR A 916 -44.76 -10.31 34.23
N LYS A 917 -45.14 -11.59 34.30
CA LYS A 917 -45.89 -12.12 35.46
C LYS A 917 -45.10 -11.96 36.77
N SER A 918 -43.77 -12.09 36.73
CA SER A 918 -42.92 -11.87 37.91
C SER A 918 -42.96 -10.41 38.38
N GLN A 919 -43.04 -9.45 37.47
CA GLN A 919 -43.22 -8.03 37.80
C GLN A 919 -44.58 -7.76 38.45
N GLU A 920 -45.65 -8.35 37.92
CA GLU A 920 -46.98 -8.28 38.54
C GLU A 920 -46.98 -8.79 39.97
N ILE A 921 -46.41 -9.98 40.20
CA ILE A 921 -46.31 -10.59 41.53
C ILE A 921 -45.48 -9.72 42.47
N PHE A 922 -44.37 -9.15 41.98
CA PHE A 922 -43.54 -8.24 42.76
C PHE A 922 -44.32 -6.99 43.19
N ILE A 923 -45.02 -6.32 42.27
CA ILE A 923 -45.79 -5.11 42.59
C ILE A 923 -46.87 -5.43 43.62
N LYS A 924 -47.60 -6.54 43.46
CA LYS A 924 -48.64 -6.98 44.43
C LYS A 924 -48.07 -7.24 45.81
N LYS A 925 -46.87 -7.84 45.88
CA LYS A 925 -46.19 -8.11 47.15
C LYS A 925 -45.70 -6.83 47.83
N THR A 926 -45.15 -5.89 47.06
CA THR A 926 -44.57 -4.64 47.56
C THR A 926 -45.65 -3.61 47.92
N PHE A 927 -46.73 -3.55 47.15
CA PHE A 927 -47.86 -2.63 47.31
C PHE A 927 -49.18 -3.41 47.40
N PRO A 928 -49.49 -4.03 48.56
CA PRO A 928 -50.69 -4.84 48.74
C PRO A 928 -51.99 -4.02 48.66
N GLN A 929 -51.90 -2.69 48.65
CA GLN A 929 -53.04 -1.80 48.44
C GLN A 929 -53.56 -1.80 46.99
N LEU A 930 -52.78 -2.34 46.03
CA LEU A 930 -53.17 -2.40 44.62
C LEU A 930 -53.92 -3.69 44.31
N THR A 931 -55.09 -3.55 43.67
CA THR A 931 -55.91 -4.68 43.21
C THR A 931 -55.57 -5.11 41.79
N ASP A 932 -56.04 -6.29 41.36
CA ASP A 932 -55.86 -6.80 39.99
C ASP A 932 -56.38 -5.82 38.93
N SER A 933 -57.49 -5.12 39.22
CA SER A 933 -58.07 -4.11 38.33
C SER A 933 -57.19 -2.88 38.12
N GLN A 934 -56.19 -2.67 38.98
CA GLN A 934 -55.27 -1.53 38.94
C GLN A 934 -53.91 -1.88 38.32
N LEU A 935 -53.74 -3.14 37.87
CA LEU A 935 -52.52 -3.67 37.30
C LEU A 935 -52.79 -4.10 35.85
N GLN A 936 -52.12 -3.46 34.90
CA GLN A 936 -52.29 -3.78 33.48
C GLN A 936 -50.98 -4.25 32.83
N ASN A 937 -51.10 -5.21 31.91
CA ASN A 937 -49.97 -5.66 31.11
C ASN A 937 -49.72 -4.70 29.95
N PHE A 938 -48.57 -4.03 29.95
CA PHE A 938 -48.20 -3.02 28.97
C PHE A 938 -48.15 -3.56 27.53
N GLU A 939 -47.70 -4.81 27.32
CA GLU A 939 -47.56 -5.40 25.99
C GLU A 939 -48.89 -5.74 25.31
N THR A 940 -49.97 -5.82 26.10
CA THR A 940 -51.29 -6.17 25.56
C THR A 940 -52.01 -4.98 24.92
N GLU A 941 -51.48 -3.75 25.07
CA GLU A 941 -52.03 -2.47 24.57
C GLU A 941 -53.51 -2.21 24.90
N LYS A 942 -54.11 -3.02 25.80
CA LYS A 942 -55.49 -2.89 26.26
C LYS A 942 -55.51 -1.98 27.49
N PHE A 943 -55.51 -0.68 27.24
CA PHE A 943 -55.65 0.37 28.26
C PHE A 943 -57.11 0.81 28.48
N ASP A 944 -58.04 0.22 27.72
CA ASP A 944 -59.48 0.49 27.75
C ASP A 944 -60.18 0.01 29.03
#